data_AF-A0A246WNN3-F1
#
_entry.id   AF-A0A246WNN3-F1
#
_cell.length_a   1.000
_cell.length_b   1.000
_cell.length_c   1.000
_cell.angle_alpha   90.00
_cell.angle_beta   90.00
_cell.angle_gamma   90.00
#
_symmetry.space_group_name_H-M   'P 1'
#
loop_
_entity.id
_entity.type
_entity.pdbx_description
1 polymer ?
#
loop_
_entity_poly.entity_id
_entity_poly.type
_entity_poly.pdbx_seq_one_letter_code
_entity_poly.pdbx_strand_id
1 'polypeptide(L)'
;MRTLLWAAAAGAAALLAGSAPAQTSPPPAAAAPSSVAFYYGPNPPLADLQAFDVAVVEPEFVSNPAVRARAPADGAHQLFAYVSLGEVQPSRPYYKQLPPGLLRGDNAAWGSRVIDQAAPGWRDFFLDKIVAPLWAQGWRGFFLDTLDSYQLFAKTDAERARQTAAMVETLREFKRRYPEAKLFLNRGFELLPEIAPLTYAVAAESLYRGYDAGRRSYGPVPDNDRAWLLGQMQTVRDTYHLPVVSIDYVDPQKPGARELARETAKKISSHGFIPWVADGSLMSVGVSSIEVVPRNVLVLLDLGEGDDLHTSEAQRFLGIHLNHLGLRYEFREVARQGLPTEPLAGRYAGVVTWFRSGIDHQRLGPWINARIKEGVPVAIFNAFGFQMTKVTGDMLGLTSFSAPQPDKLSVVEADPELMGFETKPRVDRTQLEFVRLADPNAKSLLRMRDNRNNNYDAAAITPWGGFALAPFATTTLPVLDPPRWVLQPLAFLKRALRLPDIPVPDVTTEGGRRIMMSHLDGDGFPSKAEYPGSPFAVEVLQREIWDKYRFPVTVSVVEGELSPQGVYPKLSAQTTALARKMYTLPYIEPASHSFSHPFSWADAMHGTSRADITQMDGDASHTLEIPNYKFNLQREIKGSMDYINNTLLPPGKKAEIFLWTGNCVPPAEAIAQTYLDGYLNMNGGDTMITNSRKSWTDIAAQGVRKEGWYQVFAPNQDENVYTGNWTGPFYGFERAIESYELTGEPIRFKAVDIYYHFYAGTKPASVAALHKIHRWAQAQPFTRLYVSQYIRKVIDFENTSIARTADGTLVYRTGANLRTLRVPDGAPDYDLSAPGVAGVAPGPEGRYLITSAGEVRLKERGAAAAAPQPMLLEAGGKVGDFKRTVNGNKAELSFTLEANGASTFSVAGARQCSASADGAPLARGASASIATQPWARNFIGKTAVHQYDIGTSNAKLATTRHLVLVQCTL
;
A
#
# COMPACT_ATOMS: atom_id res chain seq x y z
N MET A 1 46.33 -39.33 -57.96
CA MET A 1 47.31 -38.55 -58.76
C MET A 1 46.61 -37.30 -59.28
N ARG A 2 47.23 -36.11 -59.13
CA ARG A 2 47.14 -34.91 -60.01
C ARG A 2 45.72 -34.31 -60.29
N THR A 3 45.34 -33.14 -59.73
CA THR A 3 45.68 -31.73 -60.13
C THR A 3 45.17 -31.35 -61.54
N LEU A 4 44.61 -30.16 -61.85
CA LEU A 4 44.62 -28.81 -61.24
C LEU A 4 43.18 -28.21 -61.19
N LEU A 5 42.75 -27.21 -60.38
CA LEU A 5 43.31 -26.00 -59.71
C LEU A 5 43.06 -24.68 -60.51
N TRP A 6 42.89 -23.55 -59.79
CA TRP A 6 42.63 -22.14 -60.19
C TRP A 6 41.14 -21.76 -60.41
N ALA A 7 40.59 -20.61 -59.98
CA ALA A 7 40.92 -19.55 -58.99
C ALA A 7 39.62 -18.69 -58.79
N ALA A 8 39.41 -17.74 -57.87
CA ALA A 8 40.18 -17.10 -56.78
C ALA A 8 39.20 -16.68 -55.63
N ALA A 9 39.61 -16.49 -54.36
CA ALA A 9 39.98 -15.23 -53.67
C ALA A 9 38.86 -14.14 -53.55
N ALA A 10 38.59 -13.51 -52.40
CA ALA A 10 39.09 -13.69 -51.02
C ALA A 10 38.11 -13.04 -49.99
N GLY A 11 38.17 -13.42 -48.70
CA GLY A 11 37.35 -12.70 -47.70
C GLY A 11 37.20 -13.21 -46.25
N ALA A 12 38.01 -14.14 -45.72
CA ALA A 12 38.09 -14.38 -44.25
C ALA A 12 39.23 -15.36 -43.87
N ALA A 13 40.24 -14.92 -43.12
CA ALA A 13 41.09 -15.74 -42.24
C ALA A 13 42.08 -14.86 -41.43
N ALA A 14 42.52 -15.39 -40.28
CA ALA A 14 43.45 -14.82 -39.29
C ALA A 14 42.84 -13.74 -38.35
N LEU A 15 42.95 -13.83 -37.01
CA LEU A 15 43.74 -14.74 -36.15
C LEU A 15 42.88 -15.46 -35.09
N LEU A 16 43.24 -16.71 -34.79
CA LEU A 16 42.89 -17.41 -33.55
C LEU A 16 44.10 -17.36 -32.62
N ALA A 17 43.99 -16.62 -31.52
CA ALA A 17 44.91 -16.67 -30.39
C ALA A 17 44.11 -16.97 -29.11
N GLY A 18 44.59 -17.90 -28.29
CA GLY A 18 43.82 -18.47 -27.19
C GLY A 18 43.54 -17.45 -26.07
N SER A 19 42.26 -17.26 -25.74
CA SER A 19 41.84 -16.59 -24.52
C SER A 19 41.89 -17.55 -23.33
N ALA A 20 42.72 -17.24 -22.33
CA ALA A 20 42.66 -17.88 -21.03
C ALA A 20 41.25 -17.70 -20.40
N PRO A 21 40.78 -18.64 -19.56
CA PRO A 21 39.49 -18.46 -18.88
C PRO A 21 39.57 -17.20 -18.01
N ALA A 22 38.68 -16.25 -18.28
CA ALA A 22 38.54 -15.06 -17.45
C ALA A 22 38.24 -15.50 -16.01
N GLN A 23 39.09 -15.08 -15.07
CA GLN A 23 38.78 -15.23 -13.65
C GLN A 23 37.49 -14.46 -13.38
N THR A 24 36.40 -15.19 -13.18
CA THR A 24 35.15 -14.61 -12.72
C THR A 24 35.40 -13.99 -11.36
N SER A 25 35.37 -12.66 -11.29
CA SER A 25 35.40 -11.93 -10.02
C SER A 25 34.39 -12.56 -9.06
N PRO A 26 34.72 -12.74 -7.77
CA PRO A 26 33.74 -13.19 -6.80
C PRO A 26 32.51 -12.28 -6.87
N PRO A 27 31.28 -12.80 -6.72
CA PRO A 27 30.12 -11.94 -6.59
C PRO A 27 30.37 -10.97 -5.41
N PRO A 28 30.01 -9.68 -5.56
CA PRO A 28 30.27 -8.69 -4.52
C PRO A 28 29.65 -9.16 -3.21
N ALA A 29 30.43 -9.10 -2.13
CA ALA A 29 29.96 -9.52 -0.81
C ALA A 29 28.65 -8.79 -0.46
N ALA A 30 27.63 -9.55 -0.07
CA ALA A 30 26.33 -8.98 0.25
C ALA A 30 26.50 -7.96 1.39
N ALA A 31 26.02 -6.74 1.18
CA ALA A 31 26.12 -5.68 2.18
C ALA A 31 25.53 -6.14 3.53
N ALA A 32 26.24 -5.80 4.60
CA ALA A 32 25.78 -5.99 5.96
C ALA A 32 24.42 -5.27 6.19
N PRO A 33 23.50 -5.83 6.97
CA PRO A 33 22.28 -5.13 7.34
C PRO A 33 22.64 -3.93 8.23
N SER A 34 21.97 -2.79 8.03
CA SER A 34 22.07 -1.63 8.92
C SER A 34 20.91 -1.55 9.91
N SER A 35 19.82 -2.26 9.62
CA SER A 35 18.59 -2.34 10.40
C SER A 35 17.98 -3.73 10.30
N VAL A 36 17.35 -4.19 11.38
CA VAL A 36 16.73 -5.53 11.47
C VAL A 36 15.41 -5.49 12.22
N ALA A 37 14.52 -6.44 11.93
CA ALA A 37 13.28 -6.69 12.66
C ALA A 37 13.06 -8.18 12.89
N PHE A 38 12.30 -8.51 13.95
CA PHE A 38 11.86 -9.86 14.27
C PHE A 38 10.36 -9.85 14.57
N TYR A 39 9.58 -10.70 13.89
CA TYR A 39 8.13 -10.79 14.09
C TYR A 39 7.64 -12.24 13.93
N TYR A 40 7.22 -12.86 15.03
CA TYR A 40 6.76 -14.26 15.07
C TYR A 40 5.23 -14.39 15.24
N GLY A 41 4.51 -13.27 15.29
CA GLY A 41 3.05 -13.29 15.32
C GLY A 41 2.41 -13.76 14.00
N PRO A 42 1.16 -14.24 14.03
CA PRO A 42 0.38 -14.46 12.82
C PRO A 42 0.13 -13.12 12.09
N ASN A 43 -0.11 -13.20 10.79
CA ASN A 43 -0.34 -12.03 9.92
C ASN A 43 0.76 -10.95 10.05
N PRO A 44 2.03 -11.29 9.70
CA PRO A 44 3.15 -10.37 9.80
C PRO A 44 2.88 -9.09 8.99
N PRO A 45 3.19 -7.89 9.51
CA PRO A 45 2.96 -6.63 8.82
C PRO A 45 4.03 -6.40 7.75
N LEU A 46 4.03 -7.22 6.68
CA LEU A 46 5.06 -7.26 5.65
C LEU A 46 5.33 -5.88 5.01
N ALA A 47 4.28 -5.07 4.86
CA ALA A 47 4.36 -3.72 4.30
C ALA A 47 4.98 -2.68 5.25
N ASP A 48 5.13 -2.99 6.55
CA ASP A 48 5.92 -2.20 7.52
C ASP A 48 7.33 -2.80 7.71
N LEU A 49 7.44 -4.13 7.72
CA LEU A 49 8.72 -4.84 7.88
C LEU A 49 9.73 -4.55 6.77
N GLN A 50 9.28 -4.14 5.58
CA GLN A 50 10.18 -3.67 4.51
C GLN A 50 10.95 -2.38 4.83
N ALA A 51 10.59 -1.65 5.91
CA ALA A 51 11.37 -0.52 6.40
C ALA A 51 12.80 -0.93 6.77
N PHE A 52 12.98 -2.16 7.25
CA PHE A 52 14.25 -2.72 7.72
C PHE A 52 14.97 -3.48 6.60
N ASP A 53 16.30 -3.58 6.66
CA ASP A 53 17.07 -4.29 5.64
C ASP A 53 16.85 -5.81 5.69
N VAL A 54 16.58 -6.32 6.90
CA VAL A 54 16.22 -7.72 7.16
C VAL A 54 15.03 -7.77 8.11
N ALA A 55 14.05 -8.62 7.82
CA ALA A 55 13.04 -9.02 8.79
C ALA A 55 13.02 -10.54 8.95
N VAL A 56 13.28 -11.02 10.16
CA VAL A 56 13.12 -12.43 10.53
C VAL A 56 11.66 -12.65 10.91
N VAL A 57 11.04 -13.66 10.31
CA VAL A 57 9.63 -14.01 10.56
C VAL A 57 9.45 -15.51 10.69
N GLU A 58 8.36 -15.90 11.33
CA GLU A 58 7.89 -17.28 11.31
C GLU A 58 7.42 -17.63 9.88
N PRO A 59 8.09 -18.56 9.16
CA PRO A 59 7.82 -18.80 7.74
C PRO A 59 6.42 -19.33 7.45
N GLU A 60 5.74 -19.99 8.40
CA GLU A 60 4.40 -20.55 8.18
C GLU A 60 3.32 -19.49 7.91
N PHE A 61 3.58 -18.21 8.24
CA PHE A 61 2.67 -17.08 8.00
C PHE A 61 2.99 -16.26 6.73
N VAL A 62 3.94 -16.69 5.89
CA VAL A 62 4.33 -15.95 4.68
C VAL A 62 4.30 -16.84 3.44
N SER A 63 3.37 -16.54 2.53
CA SER A 63 3.39 -17.07 1.17
C SER A 63 4.31 -16.25 0.26
N ASN A 64 5.06 -16.93 -0.61
CA ASN A 64 5.92 -16.34 -1.65
C ASN A 64 6.85 -15.22 -1.13
N PRO A 65 7.81 -15.52 -0.23
CA PRO A 65 8.75 -14.53 0.31
C PRO A 65 9.56 -13.79 -0.77
N ALA A 66 9.76 -14.40 -1.95
CA ALA A 66 10.55 -13.82 -3.04
C ALA A 66 9.95 -12.50 -3.58
N VAL A 67 8.62 -12.38 -3.69
CA VAL A 67 7.98 -11.13 -4.16
C VAL A 67 8.01 -9.99 -3.13
N ARG A 68 8.53 -10.26 -1.93
CA ARG A 68 8.75 -9.24 -0.88
C ARG A 68 10.19 -8.73 -0.82
N ALA A 69 11.13 -9.37 -1.51
CA ALA A 69 12.51 -8.92 -1.55
C ALA A 69 12.65 -7.62 -2.37
N ARG A 70 13.48 -6.68 -1.88
CA ARG A 70 13.79 -5.41 -2.57
C ARG A 70 15.27 -5.36 -2.95
N ALA A 71 15.55 -4.92 -4.18
CA ALA A 71 16.91 -4.70 -4.65
C ALA A 71 17.56 -3.50 -3.92
N PRO A 72 18.90 -3.44 -3.78
CA PRO A 72 19.57 -2.31 -3.12
C PRO A 72 19.26 -0.95 -3.74
N ALA A 73 19.02 -0.87 -5.05
CA ALA A 73 18.65 0.36 -5.76
C ALA A 73 17.27 0.91 -5.34
N ASP A 74 16.39 0.05 -4.83
CA ASP A 74 15.07 0.39 -4.32
C ASP A 74 15.02 0.40 -2.79
N GLY A 75 16.17 0.43 -2.09
CA GLY A 75 16.25 0.22 -0.65
C GLY A 75 16.13 -1.27 -0.30
N ALA A 76 17.26 -1.87 0.06
CA ALA A 76 17.38 -3.31 0.28
C ALA A 76 16.42 -3.81 1.37
N HIS A 77 15.71 -4.91 1.11
CA HIS A 77 14.93 -5.63 2.11
C HIS A 77 14.89 -7.12 1.78
N GLN A 78 15.06 -7.98 2.79
CA GLN A 78 14.93 -9.43 2.66
C GLN A 78 14.22 -10.04 3.88
N LEU A 79 13.35 -11.01 3.62
CA LEU A 79 12.75 -11.84 4.65
C LEU A 79 13.66 -13.03 4.98
N PHE A 80 13.77 -13.35 6.28
CA PHE A 80 14.52 -14.48 6.80
C PHE A 80 13.56 -15.43 7.53
N ALA A 81 13.65 -16.73 7.24
CA ALA A 81 12.86 -17.73 7.93
C ALA A 81 13.45 -18.03 9.31
N TYR A 82 12.64 -17.96 10.37
CA TYR A 82 12.98 -18.56 11.66
C TYR A 82 13.11 -20.07 11.54
N VAL A 83 14.22 -20.64 12.02
CA VAL A 83 14.47 -22.08 12.09
C VAL A 83 15.25 -22.42 13.37
N SER A 84 14.70 -23.28 14.22
CA SER A 84 15.40 -23.83 15.40
C SER A 84 16.22 -25.07 14.99
N LEU A 85 17.51 -25.10 15.37
CA LEU A 85 18.43 -26.21 15.10
C LEU A 85 18.73 -27.04 16.37
N GLY A 86 18.78 -26.41 17.55
CA GLY A 86 19.02 -27.07 18.83
C GLY A 86 17.79 -27.72 19.45
N GLU A 87 16.59 -27.31 19.03
CA GLU A 87 15.33 -27.70 19.64
C GLU A 87 14.23 -27.98 18.61
N VAL A 88 13.10 -28.50 19.08
CA VAL A 88 11.88 -28.64 18.27
C VAL A 88 10.64 -28.45 19.14
N GLN A 89 9.65 -27.70 18.64
CA GLN A 89 8.36 -27.60 19.30
C GLN A 89 7.44 -28.78 18.90
N PRO A 90 6.72 -29.41 19.84
CA PRO A 90 5.76 -30.49 19.56
C PRO A 90 4.62 -30.11 18.59
N SER A 91 4.36 -28.81 18.42
CA SER A 91 3.39 -28.24 17.47
C SER A 91 3.81 -28.35 16.01
N ARG A 92 5.11 -28.49 15.70
CA ARG A 92 5.61 -28.44 14.32
C ARG A 92 5.08 -29.62 13.48
N PRO A 93 4.61 -29.40 12.23
CA PRO A 93 4.07 -30.48 11.39
C PRO A 93 5.02 -31.67 11.16
N TYR A 94 6.33 -31.41 11.19
CA TYR A 94 7.38 -32.41 11.01
C TYR A 94 7.79 -33.13 12.32
N TYR A 95 7.29 -32.74 13.50
CA TYR A 95 7.67 -33.35 14.79
C TYR A 95 7.43 -34.87 14.82
N LYS A 96 6.32 -35.34 14.24
CA LYS A 96 5.98 -36.78 14.16
C LYS A 96 6.88 -37.58 13.21
N GLN A 97 7.75 -36.91 12.43
CA GLN A 97 8.65 -37.52 11.45
C GLN A 97 10.10 -37.60 11.96
N LEU A 98 10.38 -37.08 13.15
CA LEU A 98 11.72 -37.04 13.75
C LEU A 98 12.31 -38.46 13.88
N PRO A 99 13.60 -38.67 13.49
CA PRO A 99 14.27 -39.93 13.73
C PRO A 99 14.25 -40.36 15.21
N PRO A 100 14.13 -41.67 15.52
CA PRO A 100 14.08 -42.14 16.90
C PRO A 100 15.41 -41.88 17.64
N GLY A 101 15.31 -41.54 18.94
CA GLY A 101 16.47 -41.45 19.83
C GLY A 101 17.25 -40.12 19.83
N LEU A 102 16.80 -39.10 19.09
CA LEU A 102 17.47 -37.78 19.03
C LEU A 102 17.13 -36.82 20.18
N LEU A 103 16.05 -37.05 20.93
CA LEU A 103 15.65 -36.16 22.04
C LEU A 103 16.49 -36.40 23.30
N ARG A 104 16.87 -35.33 24.02
CA ARG A 104 17.66 -35.41 25.26
C ARG A 104 17.01 -34.78 26.50
N GLY A 105 15.94 -34.01 26.32
CA GLY A 105 15.21 -33.40 27.44
C GLY A 105 14.24 -32.32 26.99
N ASP A 106 13.71 -31.60 27.98
CA ASP A 106 12.67 -30.59 27.83
C ASP A 106 13.21 -29.20 28.19
N ASN A 107 12.94 -28.21 27.34
CA ASN A 107 13.11 -26.81 27.69
C ASN A 107 11.74 -26.24 28.11
N ALA A 108 11.39 -26.48 29.38
CA ALA A 108 10.05 -26.20 29.91
C ALA A 108 9.64 -24.71 29.85
N ALA A 109 10.60 -23.78 29.79
CA ALA A 109 10.31 -22.35 29.65
C ALA A 109 9.71 -21.99 28.28
N TRP A 110 10.03 -22.76 27.24
CA TRP A 110 9.61 -22.53 25.85
C TRP A 110 8.71 -23.66 25.28
N GLY A 111 8.46 -24.72 26.04
CA GLY A 111 7.60 -25.84 25.63
C GLY A 111 8.21 -26.73 24.54
N SER A 112 9.51 -26.62 24.32
CA SER A 112 10.27 -27.31 23.28
C SER A 112 11.04 -28.53 23.83
N ARG A 113 11.50 -29.38 22.90
CA ARG A 113 12.34 -30.56 23.18
C ARG A 113 13.75 -30.33 22.65
N VAL A 114 14.77 -30.69 23.42
CA VAL A 114 16.18 -30.51 23.07
C VAL A 114 16.71 -31.65 22.20
N ILE A 115 17.42 -31.31 21.12
CA ILE A 115 17.96 -32.24 20.13
C ILE A 115 19.46 -32.51 20.39
N ASP A 116 19.84 -33.79 20.41
CA ASP A 116 21.24 -34.21 20.29
C ASP A 116 21.72 -33.98 18.85
N GLN A 117 22.60 -32.99 18.67
CA GLN A 117 23.13 -32.59 17.38
C GLN A 117 23.99 -33.68 16.73
N ALA A 118 24.56 -34.58 17.54
CA ALA A 118 25.34 -35.72 17.11
C ALA A 118 24.53 -37.03 17.02
N ALA A 119 23.19 -36.95 17.04
CA ALA A 119 22.31 -38.10 16.78
C ALA A 119 22.30 -38.48 15.29
N PRO A 120 22.41 -39.78 14.95
CA PRO A 120 22.32 -40.24 13.56
C PRO A 120 21.04 -39.77 12.86
N GLY A 121 21.18 -39.20 11.68
CA GLY A 121 20.07 -38.73 10.84
C GLY A 121 19.54 -37.33 11.15
N TRP A 122 19.95 -36.66 12.24
CA TRP A 122 19.46 -35.31 12.56
C TRP A 122 19.82 -34.28 11.47
N ARG A 123 21.11 -34.18 11.09
CA ARG A 123 21.59 -33.26 10.05
C ARG A 123 20.78 -33.38 8.75
N ASP A 124 20.62 -34.60 8.26
CA ASP A 124 19.97 -34.83 6.97
C ASP A 124 18.45 -34.60 7.09
N PHE A 125 17.82 -34.94 8.22
CA PHE A 125 16.43 -34.56 8.50
C PHE A 125 16.24 -33.03 8.52
N PHE A 126 17.10 -32.28 9.21
CA PHE A 126 17.06 -30.83 9.27
C PHE A 126 17.15 -30.20 7.87
N LEU A 127 18.11 -30.65 7.07
CA LEU A 127 18.34 -30.11 5.73
C LEU A 127 17.24 -30.50 4.72
N ASP A 128 16.72 -31.74 4.78
CA ASP A 128 15.80 -32.26 3.77
C ASP A 128 14.31 -32.12 4.14
N LYS A 129 13.97 -32.00 5.43
CA LYS A 129 12.57 -31.85 5.90
C LYS A 129 12.22 -30.46 6.42
N ILE A 130 13.21 -29.62 6.75
CA ILE A 130 12.97 -28.25 7.23
C ILE A 130 13.53 -27.23 6.23
N VAL A 131 14.81 -27.31 5.87
CA VAL A 131 15.45 -26.32 4.98
C VAL A 131 15.00 -26.46 3.52
N ALA A 132 15.00 -27.67 2.94
CA ALA A 132 14.67 -27.87 1.53
C ALA A 132 13.25 -27.36 1.13
N PRO A 133 12.18 -27.61 1.92
CA PRO A 133 10.86 -27.02 1.63
C PRO A 133 10.86 -25.49 1.65
N LEU A 134 11.55 -24.86 2.61
CA LEU A 134 11.66 -23.40 2.68
C LEU A 134 12.45 -22.85 1.48
N TRP A 135 13.57 -23.49 1.11
CA TRP A 135 14.32 -23.10 -0.07
C TRP A 135 13.47 -23.15 -1.35
N ALA A 136 12.62 -24.18 -1.50
CA ALA A 136 11.70 -24.35 -2.62
C ALA A 136 10.58 -23.29 -2.65
N GLN A 137 10.12 -22.83 -1.48
CA GLN A 137 9.19 -21.68 -1.36
C GLN A 137 9.83 -20.33 -1.72
N GLY A 138 11.16 -20.26 -1.89
CA GLY A 138 11.89 -19.05 -2.27
C GLY A 138 12.64 -18.38 -1.12
N TRP A 139 12.71 -18.98 0.07
CA TRP A 139 13.52 -18.44 1.17
C TRP A 139 15.01 -18.47 0.84
N ARG A 140 15.72 -17.37 1.10
CA ARG A 140 17.18 -17.21 0.90
C ARG A 140 17.93 -16.72 2.13
N GLY A 141 17.23 -16.27 3.16
CA GLY A 141 17.76 -15.98 4.49
C GLY A 141 17.18 -16.91 5.53
N PHE A 142 18.01 -17.38 6.46
CA PHE A 142 17.63 -18.30 7.53
C PHE A 142 18.19 -17.77 8.85
N PHE A 143 17.32 -17.56 9.84
CA PHE A 143 17.70 -17.28 11.21
C PHE A 143 17.76 -18.59 11.99
N LEU A 144 18.95 -18.98 12.42
CA LEU A 144 19.23 -20.25 13.07
C LEU A 144 19.29 -20.06 14.58
N ASP A 145 18.26 -20.54 15.26
CA ASP A 145 18.04 -20.35 16.68
C ASP A 145 18.45 -21.58 17.52
N THR A 146 18.48 -21.42 18.85
CA THR A 146 18.75 -22.48 19.87
C THR A 146 20.13 -23.13 19.74
N LEU A 147 21.13 -22.38 19.24
CA LEU A 147 22.46 -22.90 18.92
C LEU A 147 23.30 -23.32 20.15
N ASP A 148 22.82 -23.03 21.35
CA ASP A 148 23.44 -23.31 22.64
C ASP A 148 22.60 -24.27 23.52
N SER A 149 21.43 -24.74 23.07
CA SER A 149 20.54 -25.62 23.86
C SER A 149 21.18 -26.96 24.26
N TYR A 150 22.25 -27.39 23.58
CA TYR A 150 23.02 -28.57 23.99
C TYR A 150 23.64 -28.44 25.39
N GLN A 151 23.91 -27.21 25.86
CA GLN A 151 24.42 -26.92 27.21
C GLN A 151 23.46 -27.42 28.32
N LEU A 152 22.16 -27.56 28.00
CA LEU A 152 21.14 -28.10 28.91
C LEU A 152 21.42 -29.55 29.32
N PHE A 153 22.05 -30.36 28.46
CA PHE A 153 22.37 -31.77 28.77
C PHE A 153 23.87 -32.11 28.74
N ALA A 154 24.70 -31.47 27.91
CA ALA A 154 26.14 -31.72 27.83
C ALA A 154 26.88 -31.09 29.03
N LYS A 155 27.44 -31.91 29.93
CA LYS A 155 28.06 -31.42 31.19
C LYS A 155 29.58 -31.41 31.15
N THR A 156 30.19 -32.25 30.32
CA THR A 156 31.64 -32.29 30.09
C THR A 156 32.07 -31.52 28.83
N ASP A 157 33.33 -31.11 28.76
CA ASP A 157 33.88 -30.43 27.57
C ASP A 157 33.92 -31.35 26.34
N ALA A 158 34.12 -32.66 26.54
CA ALA A 158 34.08 -33.64 25.46
C ALA A 158 32.67 -33.79 24.85
N GLU A 159 31.62 -33.76 25.68
CA GLU A 159 30.23 -33.74 25.19
C GLU A 159 29.93 -32.44 24.45
N ARG A 160 30.31 -31.27 25.03
CA ARG A 160 30.13 -29.97 24.38
C ARG A 160 30.82 -29.94 23.01
N ALA A 161 32.10 -30.28 22.94
CA ALA A 161 32.87 -30.31 21.69
C ALA A 161 32.25 -31.23 20.64
N ARG A 162 31.70 -32.39 21.04
CA ARG A 162 30.98 -33.29 20.12
C ARG A 162 29.71 -32.65 19.53
N GLN A 163 28.97 -31.87 20.32
CA GLN A 163 27.78 -31.16 19.84
C GLN A 163 28.16 -30.01 18.91
N THR A 164 29.13 -29.18 19.31
CA THR A 164 29.72 -28.09 18.52
C THR A 164 30.19 -28.61 17.14
N ALA A 165 30.97 -29.69 17.10
CA ALA A 165 31.46 -30.27 15.85
C ALA A 165 30.33 -30.75 14.91
N ALA A 166 29.31 -31.43 15.45
CA ALA A 166 28.17 -31.90 14.66
C ALA A 166 27.32 -30.74 14.09
N MET A 167 27.19 -29.64 14.83
CA MET A 167 26.57 -28.41 14.34
C MET A 167 27.41 -27.73 13.25
N VAL A 168 28.73 -27.62 13.44
CA VAL A 168 29.65 -27.09 12.43
C VAL A 168 29.58 -27.88 11.12
N GLU A 169 29.56 -29.22 11.18
CA GLU A 169 29.34 -30.08 10.01
C GLU A 169 27.97 -29.82 9.35
N THR A 170 26.92 -29.64 10.14
CA THR A 170 25.57 -29.34 9.66
C THR A 170 25.52 -28.00 8.91
N LEU A 171 26.17 -26.96 9.43
CA LEU A 171 26.23 -25.64 8.78
C LEU A 171 27.12 -25.61 7.54
N ARG A 172 28.23 -26.37 7.54
CA ARG A 172 29.06 -26.60 6.34
C ARG A 172 28.27 -27.30 5.24
N GLU A 173 27.52 -28.36 5.58
CA GLU A 173 26.68 -29.09 4.64
C GLU A 173 25.49 -28.25 4.15
N PHE A 174 24.87 -27.43 5.01
CA PHE A 174 23.86 -26.43 4.62
C PHE A 174 24.41 -25.55 3.50
N LYS A 175 25.56 -24.89 3.72
CA LYS A 175 26.18 -24.02 2.73
C LYS A 175 26.63 -24.75 1.47
N ARG A 176 27.04 -26.02 1.57
CA ARG A 176 27.39 -26.83 0.40
C ARG A 176 26.16 -27.15 -0.46
N ARG A 177 24.99 -27.40 0.15
CA ARG A 177 23.72 -27.60 -0.58
C ARG A 177 23.12 -26.28 -1.09
N TYR A 178 23.26 -25.20 -0.33
CA TYR A 178 22.64 -23.89 -0.59
C TYR A 178 23.66 -22.74 -0.47
N PRO A 179 24.55 -22.52 -1.45
CA PRO A 179 25.65 -21.55 -1.34
C PRO A 179 25.18 -20.10 -1.08
N GLU A 180 24.06 -19.69 -1.71
CA GLU A 180 23.50 -18.34 -1.57
C GLU A 180 22.75 -18.11 -0.25
N ALA A 181 22.49 -19.16 0.56
CA ALA A 181 21.72 -19.04 1.79
C ALA A 181 22.43 -18.16 2.81
N LYS A 182 21.81 -17.04 3.22
CA LYS A 182 22.34 -16.18 4.29
C LYS A 182 22.00 -16.81 5.64
N LEU A 183 23.03 -17.20 6.39
CA LEU A 183 22.87 -17.80 7.72
C LEU A 183 23.05 -16.72 8.80
N PHE A 184 21.97 -16.35 9.47
CA PHE A 184 21.95 -15.41 10.58
C PHE A 184 21.79 -16.23 11.86
N LEU A 185 22.78 -16.18 12.76
CA LEU A 185 22.83 -17.08 13.92
C LEU A 185 22.27 -16.40 15.17
N ASN A 186 21.54 -17.10 16.04
CA ASN A 186 21.32 -16.66 17.41
C ASN A 186 22.43 -17.24 18.30
N ARG A 187 23.26 -16.39 18.90
CA ARG A 187 24.45 -16.78 19.68
C ARG A 187 25.38 -17.70 18.87
N GLY A 188 25.59 -18.96 19.31
CA GLY A 188 26.47 -19.93 18.65
C GLY A 188 27.95 -19.52 18.64
N PHE A 189 28.41 -18.79 19.66
CA PHE A 189 29.75 -18.20 19.70
C PHE A 189 30.86 -19.26 19.61
N GLU A 190 30.63 -20.44 20.19
CA GLU A 190 31.52 -21.61 20.17
C GLU A 190 31.71 -22.19 18.76
N LEU A 191 30.77 -21.94 17.83
CA LEU A 191 30.83 -22.41 16.44
C LEU A 191 31.70 -21.48 15.57
N LEU A 192 31.74 -20.18 15.89
CA LEU A 192 32.31 -19.13 15.04
C LEU A 192 33.78 -19.34 14.62
N PRO A 193 34.70 -19.91 15.42
CA PRO A 193 36.07 -20.21 14.98
C PRO A 193 36.13 -21.03 13.68
N GLU A 194 35.11 -21.86 13.42
CA GLU A 194 35.05 -22.80 12.30
C GLU A 194 34.09 -22.40 11.17
N ILE A 195 33.15 -21.48 11.44
CA ILE A 195 32.02 -21.13 10.53
C ILE A 195 31.77 -19.63 10.36
N ALA A 196 32.60 -18.74 10.93
CA ALA A 196 32.50 -17.30 10.66
C ALA A 196 32.45 -16.94 9.15
N PRO A 197 33.25 -17.55 8.25
CA PRO A 197 33.16 -17.31 6.80
C PRO A 197 31.83 -17.73 6.14
N LEU A 198 31.01 -18.52 6.84
CA LEU A 198 29.69 -18.97 6.38
C LEU A 198 28.54 -18.09 6.90
N THR A 199 28.83 -17.24 7.88
CA THR A 199 27.84 -16.47 8.65
C THR A 199 27.56 -15.13 7.98
N TYR A 200 26.29 -14.70 8.00
CA TYR A 200 25.85 -13.40 7.49
C TYR A 200 25.79 -12.35 8.60
N ALA A 201 25.32 -12.73 9.79
CA ALA A 201 25.23 -11.90 10.99
C ALA A 201 25.06 -12.81 12.23
N VAL A 202 25.24 -12.25 13.43
CA VAL A 202 24.99 -12.94 14.71
C VAL A 202 24.09 -12.06 15.59
N ALA A 203 23.04 -12.65 16.16
CA ALA A 203 22.16 -12.04 17.15
C ALA A 203 22.51 -12.53 18.55
N ALA A 204 22.08 -11.77 19.56
CA ALA A 204 22.20 -12.15 20.95
C ALA A 204 21.03 -11.60 21.79
N GLU A 205 20.52 -12.45 22.68
CA GLU A 205 19.45 -12.14 23.65
C GLU A 205 19.99 -12.27 25.07
N SER A 206 20.01 -11.25 25.91
CA SER A 206 19.77 -9.81 25.64
C SER A 206 20.87 -9.01 26.34
N LEU A 207 21.15 -7.78 25.90
CA LEU A 207 22.31 -7.02 26.40
C LEU A 207 21.97 -6.13 27.61
N TYR A 208 20.80 -5.48 27.61
CA TYR A 208 20.40 -4.52 28.64
C TYR A 208 19.05 -4.82 29.29
N ARG A 209 18.10 -5.32 28.50
CA ARG A 209 16.72 -5.61 28.89
C ARG A 209 16.35 -7.02 28.44
N GLY A 210 16.11 -7.91 29.41
CA GLY A 210 15.80 -9.32 29.16
C GLY A 210 14.35 -9.67 29.44
N TYR A 211 13.93 -10.81 28.91
CA TYR A 211 12.63 -11.43 29.16
C TYR A 211 12.83 -12.84 29.71
N ASP A 212 12.23 -13.12 30.87
CA ASP A 212 12.13 -14.46 31.43
C ASP A 212 10.83 -15.09 30.96
N ALA A 213 10.88 -16.01 30.00
CA ALA A 213 9.70 -16.68 29.44
C ALA A 213 8.96 -17.57 30.46
N GLY A 214 9.68 -18.18 31.41
CA GLY A 214 9.10 -19.03 32.45
C GLY A 214 8.30 -18.25 33.49
N ARG A 215 8.78 -17.06 33.87
CA ARG A 215 8.08 -16.12 34.77
C ARG A 215 7.19 -15.11 34.03
N ARG A 216 7.32 -15.03 32.70
CA ARG A 216 6.73 -14.01 31.81
C ARG A 216 7.01 -12.57 32.27
N SER A 217 8.24 -12.32 32.73
CA SER A 217 8.63 -11.06 33.35
C SER A 217 9.78 -10.36 32.63
N TYR A 218 9.71 -9.04 32.53
CA TYR A 218 10.74 -8.18 31.94
C TYR A 218 11.65 -7.58 33.02
N GLY A 219 12.95 -7.43 32.73
CA GLY A 219 13.90 -6.89 33.71
C GLY A 219 15.21 -6.38 33.09
N PRO A 220 16.06 -5.68 33.87
CA PRO A 220 17.43 -5.42 33.47
C PRO A 220 18.23 -6.72 33.41
N VAL A 221 19.13 -6.85 32.44
CA VAL A 221 20.08 -7.98 32.35
C VAL A 221 21.14 -7.83 33.46
N PRO A 222 21.42 -8.88 34.26
CA PRO A 222 22.43 -8.84 35.32
C PRO A 222 23.80 -8.38 34.82
N ASP A 223 24.56 -7.70 35.67
CA ASP A 223 25.82 -7.04 35.29
C ASP A 223 26.88 -8.03 34.78
N ASN A 224 26.98 -9.22 35.38
CA ASN A 224 27.90 -10.27 34.96
C ASN A 224 27.51 -10.83 33.58
N ASP A 225 26.24 -11.17 33.39
CA ASP A 225 25.70 -11.74 32.14
C ASP A 225 25.87 -10.73 30.99
N ARG A 226 25.59 -9.45 31.27
CA ARG A 226 25.80 -8.34 30.34
C ARG A 226 27.27 -8.15 29.98
N ALA A 227 28.18 -8.21 30.96
CA ALA A 227 29.62 -8.08 30.71
C ALA A 227 30.16 -9.24 29.87
N TRP A 228 29.74 -10.47 30.16
CA TRP A 228 30.07 -11.65 29.36
C TRP A 228 29.55 -11.54 27.93
N LEU A 229 28.27 -11.22 27.76
CA LEU A 229 27.64 -11.14 26.44
C LEU A 229 28.23 -10.00 25.60
N LEU A 230 28.51 -8.84 26.21
CA LEU A 230 29.20 -7.74 25.57
C LEU A 230 30.58 -8.16 25.04
N GLY A 231 31.35 -8.94 25.81
CA GLY A 231 32.64 -9.48 25.37
C GLY A 231 32.55 -10.46 24.21
N GLN A 232 31.53 -11.33 24.21
CA GLN A 232 31.25 -12.21 23.06
C GLN A 232 30.89 -11.39 21.81
N MET A 233 29.94 -10.46 21.93
CA MET A 233 29.49 -9.59 20.84
C MET A 233 30.61 -8.71 20.28
N GLN A 234 31.49 -8.18 21.14
CA GLN A 234 32.71 -7.48 20.72
C GLN A 234 33.66 -8.41 19.95
N THR A 235 33.87 -9.64 20.41
CA THR A 235 34.67 -10.65 19.68
C THR A 235 34.09 -10.92 18.29
N VAL A 236 32.77 -11.02 18.14
CA VAL A 236 32.12 -11.20 16.83
C VAL A 236 32.38 -10.03 15.88
N ARG A 237 32.25 -8.80 16.39
CA ARG A 237 32.49 -7.57 15.61
C ARG A 237 33.97 -7.37 15.27
N ASP A 238 34.86 -7.57 16.22
CA ASP A 238 36.27 -7.14 16.14
C ASP A 238 37.20 -8.23 15.61
N THR A 239 36.91 -9.51 15.86
CA THR A 239 37.72 -10.65 15.39
C THR A 239 37.15 -11.29 14.14
N TYR A 240 35.83 -11.50 14.08
CA TYR A 240 35.20 -12.15 12.92
C TYR A 240 34.64 -11.16 11.89
N HIS A 241 34.61 -9.86 12.19
CA HIS A 241 34.10 -8.79 11.32
C HIS A 241 32.66 -9.01 10.85
N LEU A 242 31.86 -9.70 11.66
CA LEU A 242 30.46 -9.99 11.38
C LEU A 242 29.53 -8.91 11.97
N PRO A 243 28.42 -8.57 11.30
CA PRO A 243 27.37 -7.72 11.87
C PRO A 243 26.76 -8.38 13.12
N VAL A 244 26.60 -7.59 14.18
CA VAL A 244 26.08 -8.06 15.46
C VAL A 244 24.76 -7.37 15.79
N VAL A 245 23.76 -8.16 16.19
CA VAL A 245 22.43 -7.73 16.58
C VAL A 245 22.20 -7.97 18.07
N SER A 246 21.64 -7.01 18.79
CA SER A 246 21.12 -7.22 20.14
C SER A 246 19.59 -7.24 20.10
N ILE A 247 19.00 -8.34 20.57
CA ILE A 247 17.55 -8.48 20.73
C ILE A 247 17.24 -8.28 22.21
N ASP A 248 16.52 -7.20 22.52
CA ASP A 248 16.25 -6.74 23.88
C ASP A 248 14.75 -6.52 24.09
N TYR A 249 14.28 -6.69 25.33
CA TYR A 249 12.86 -6.87 25.62
C TYR A 249 12.29 -5.86 26.61
N VAL A 250 11.25 -5.12 26.19
CA VAL A 250 10.49 -4.19 27.03
C VAL A 250 9.05 -4.66 27.20
N ASP A 251 8.46 -4.40 28.37
CA ASP A 251 7.05 -4.72 28.63
C ASP A 251 6.13 -3.73 27.89
N PRO A 252 5.39 -4.14 26.84
CA PRO A 252 4.55 -3.23 26.07
C PRO A 252 3.36 -2.69 26.88
N GLN A 253 3.03 -3.30 28.03
CA GLN A 253 1.91 -2.88 28.89
C GLN A 253 2.31 -1.81 29.92
N LYS A 254 3.58 -1.36 29.93
CA LYS A 254 4.05 -0.29 30.82
C LYS A 254 3.99 1.08 30.14
N PRO A 255 3.51 2.14 30.82
CA PRO A 255 3.69 3.51 30.36
C PRO A 255 5.18 3.81 30.12
N GLY A 256 5.50 4.49 29.01
CA GLY A 256 6.87 4.83 28.63
C GLY A 256 7.68 3.68 28.01
N ALA A 257 7.07 2.53 27.70
CA ALA A 257 7.76 1.38 27.12
C ALA A 257 8.47 1.71 25.80
N ARG A 258 7.89 2.60 24.96
CA ARG A 258 8.47 2.97 23.66
C ARG A 258 9.68 3.88 23.82
N GLU A 259 9.63 4.82 24.76
CA GLU A 259 10.74 5.69 25.13
C GLU A 259 11.89 4.85 25.69
N LEU A 260 11.59 3.88 26.57
CA LEU A 260 12.57 2.93 27.08
C LEU A 260 13.17 2.05 25.95
N ALA A 261 12.37 1.66 24.95
CA ALA A 261 12.87 0.94 23.79
C ALA A 261 13.88 1.78 22.99
N ARG A 262 13.57 3.06 22.73
CA ARG A 262 14.49 4.01 22.06
C ARG A 262 15.79 4.22 22.84
N GLU A 263 15.70 4.40 24.16
CA GLU A 263 16.89 4.52 25.02
C GLU A 263 17.76 3.26 24.99
N THR A 264 17.13 2.08 25.03
CA THR A 264 17.83 0.79 25.00
C THR A 264 18.48 0.58 23.63
N ALA A 265 17.76 0.87 22.54
CA ALA A 265 18.29 0.84 21.18
C ALA A 265 19.51 1.78 21.02
N LYS A 266 19.43 3.01 21.56
CA LYS A 266 20.55 3.97 21.54
C LYS A 266 21.77 3.45 22.30
N LYS A 267 21.59 2.76 23.43
CA LYS A 267 22.70 2.13 24.19
C LYS A 267 23.35 1.01 23.41
N ILE A 268 22.57 0.12 22.78
CA ILE A 268 23.07 -0.94 21.90
C ILE A 268 23.86 -0.34 20.73
N SER A 269 23.29 0.63 20.02
CA SER A 269 23.94 1.32 18.88
C SER A 269 25.25 2.02 19.26
N SER A 270 25.43 2.43 20.52
CA SER A 270 26.69 3.03 20.99
C SER A 270 27.88 2.06 21.01
N HIS A 271 27.61 0.75 20.97
CA HIS A 271 28.64 -0.30 20.75
C HIS A 271 28.81 -0.67 19.26
N GLY A 272 28.19 0.04 18.33
CA GLY A 272 28.20 -0.34 16.91
C GLY A 272 27.46 -1.65 16.62
N PHE A 273 26.57 -2.08 17.52
CA PHE A 273 25.66 -3.20 17.30
C PHE A 273 24.32 -2.69 16.77
N ILE A 274 23.60 -3.53 16.03
CA ILE A 274 22.27 -3.21 15.51
C ILE A 274 21.23 -3.60 16.58
N PRO A 275 20.41 -2.66 17.08
CA PRO A 275 19.36 -3.01 18.02
C PRO A 275 18.14 -3.64 17.34
N TRP A 276 17.46 -4.50 18.08
CA TRP A 276 16.03 -4.75 17.96
C TRP A 276 15.43 -4.78 19.37
N VAL A 277 14.58 -3.80 19.71
CA VAL A 277 13.95 -3.71 21.03
C VAL A 277 12.44 -3.83 20.92
N ALA A 278 11.88 -4.92 21.42
CA ALA A 278 10.48 -5.33 21.21
C ALA A 278 9.86 -5.98 22.46
N ASP A 279 8.69 -6.59 22.33
CA ASP A 279 8.07 -7.41 23.38
C ASP A 279 8.61 -8.85 23.39
N GLY A 280 8.45 -9.55 24.52
CA GLY A 280 8.98 -10.91 24.74
C GLY A 280 8.32 -12.02 23.92
N SER A 281 7.23 -11.74 23.19
CA SER A 281 6.62 -12.67 22.24
C SER A 281 6.94 -12.35 20.78
N LEU A 282 7.67 -11.26 20.51
CA LEU A 282 7.99 -10.77 19.17
C LEU A 282 6.73 -10.62 18.28
N MET A 283 5.65 -10.09 18.86
CA MET A 283 4.38 -9.82 18.16
C MET A 283 4.11 -8.31 17.96
N SER A 284 5.05 -7.45 18.34
CA SER A 284 5.05 -6.01 18.10
C SER A 284 6.13 -5.57 17.11
N VAL A 285 5.95 -4.40 16.48
CA VAL A 285 6.99 -3.76 15.66
C VAL A 285 7.88 -2.94 16.59
N GLY A 286 9.05 -3.48 16.93
CA GLY A 286 10.04 -2.91 17.83
C GLY A 286 10.74 -1.63 17.34
N VAL A 287 11.86 -1.30 17.98
CA VAL A 287 12.77 -0.20 17.62
C VAL A 287 14.12 -0.79 17.18
N SER A 288 14.61 -0.38 16.02
CA SER A 288 15.97 -0.70 15.54
C SER A 288 16.82 0.57 15.43
N SER A 289 17.85 0.57 14.59
CA SER A 289 18.58 1.79 14.16
C SER A 289 17.66 2.80 13.46
N ILE A 290 16.51 2.31 12.99
CA ILE A 290 15.33 3.06 12.55
C ILE A 290 14.10 2.64 13.36
N GLU A 291 13.12 3.53 13.43
CA GLU A 291 11.79 3.27 14.00
C GLU A 291 10.72 3.46 12.92
N VAL A 292 9.80 2.50 12.74
CA VAL A 292 8.66 2.68 11.82
C VAL A 292 7.78 3.85 12.29
N VAL A 293 7.38 4.70 11.34
CA VAL A 293 6.30 5.68 11.54
C VAL A 293 5.01 4.99 11.10
N PRO A 294 4.10 4.64 12.04
CA PRO A 294 2.94 3.82 11.70
C PRO A 294 2.02 4.50 10.67
N ARG A 295 1.53 3.71 9.72
CA ARG A 295 0.55 4.15 8.70
C ARG A 295 -0.77 3.39 8.75
N ASN A 296 -0.84 2.29 9.50
CA ASN A 296 -2.02 1.42 9.53
C ASN A 296 -3.02 1.92 10.56
N VAL A 297 -4.30 1.96 10.22
CA VAL A 297 -5.40 2.23 11.15
C VAL A 297 -6.27 0.99 11.28
N LEU A 298 -6.50 0.57 12.52
CA LEU A 298 -7.43 -0.51 12.84
C LEU A 298 -8.84 0.09 12.93
N VAL A 299 -9.73 -0.29 12.02
CA VAL A 299 -11.12 0.16 12.01
C VAL A 299 -12.01 -0.94 12.60
N LEU A 300 -12.60 -0.68 13.77
CA LEU A 300 -13.53 -1.57 14.44
C LEU A 300 -14.98 -1.23 14.04
N LEU A 301 -15.73 -2.23 13.62
CA LEU A 301 -17.15 -2.12 13.26
C LEU A 301 -17.87 -3.46 13.49
N ASP A 302 -19.18 -3.47 13.28
CA ASP A 302 -19.97 -4.69 13.02
C ASP A 302 -20.81 -4.48 11.75
N LEU A 303 -20.92 -5.53 10.94
CA LEU A 303 -21.81 -5.57 9.78
C LEU A 303 -23.19 -6.09 10.20
N GLY A 304 -24.25 -5.72 9.48
CA GLY A 304 -25.54 -6.41 9.57
C GLY A 304 -25.49 -7.77 8.85
N GLU A 305 -26.47 -8.63 9.14
CA GLU A 305 -26.60 -9.90 8.42
C GLU A 305 -26.89 -9.63 6.93
N GLY A 306 -25.95 -10.01 6.06
CA GLY A 306 -26.04 -9.77 4.61
C GLY A 306 -25.39 -8.49 4.11
N ASP A 307 -24.93 -7.60 5.00
CA ASP A 307 -24.17 -6.40 4.61
C ASP A 307 -22.76 -6.81 4.14
N ASP A 308 -22.28 -6.21 3.04
CA ASP A 308 -20.87 -6.31 2.63
C ASP A 308 -20.07 -5.11 3.17
N LEU A 309 -18.81 -5.34 3.51
CA LEU A 309 -17.88 -4.30 3.96
C LEU A 309 -17.81 -3.09 3.00
N HIS A 310 -17.93 -3.32 1.70
CA HIS A 310 -17.92 -2.29 0.65
C HIS A 310 -19.02 -1.23 0.87
N THR A 311 -20.22 -1.65 1.26
CA THR A 311 -21.39 -0.76 1.41
C THR A 311 -21.50 -0.15 2.81
N SER A 312 -20.70 -0.60 3.77
CA SER A 312 -20.68 -0.08 5.15
C SER A 312 -20.33 1.41 5.21
N GLU A 313 -20.97 2.17 6.11
CA GLU A 313 -20.68 3.59 6.33
C GLU A 313 -19.20 3.84 6.66
N ALA A 314 -18.58 2.95 7.43
CA ALA A 314 -17.16 3.04 7.78
C ALA A 314 -16.27 3.02 6.54
N GLN A 315 -16.49 2.10 5.59
CA GLN A 315 -15.74 2.06 4.33
C GLN A 315 -16.08 3.24 3.43
N ARG A 316 -17.37 3.55 3.26
CA ARG A 316 -17.83 4.61 2.36
C ARG A 316 -17.38 6.01 2.79
N PHE A 317 -17.37 6.30 4.09
CA PHE A 317 -17.14 7.65 4.61
C PHE A 317 -15.73 7.86 5.20
N LEU A 318 -15.13 6.89 5.91
CA LEU A 318 -13.79 7.11 6.49
C LEU A 318 -12.65 6.95 5.48
N GLY A 319 -12.82 6.02 4.52
CA GLY A 319 -11.70 5.48 3.76
C GLY A 319 -10.90 6.53 2.98
N ILE A 320 -11.58 7.43 2.28
CA ILE A 320 -10.92 8.50 1.53
C ILE A 320 -10.15 9.48 2.41
N HIS A 321 -10.65 9.75 3.63
CA HIS A 321 -10.01 10.67 4.57
C HIS A 321 -8.73 10.06 5.16
N LEU A 322 -8.77 8.78 5.50
CA LEU A 322 -7.58 8.03 5.91
C LEU A 322 -6.56 7.96 4.76
N ASN A 323 -6.98 7.60 3.56
CA ASN A 323 -6.12 7.55 2.37
C ASN A 323 -5.46 8.91 2.08
N HIS A 324 -6.22 10.00 2.10
CA HIS A 324 -5.70 11.35 1.90
C HIS A 324 -4.66 11.73 2.96
N LEU A 325 -4.89 11.37 4.23
CA LEU A 325 -3.92 11.55 5.33
C LEU A 325 -2.68 10.63 5.23
N GLY A 326 -2.52 9.92 4.11
CA GLY A 326 -1.40 9.02 3.89
C GLY A 326 -1.51 7.69 4.61
N LEU A 327 -2.67 7.36 5.19
CA LEU A 327 -2.90 6.16 5.97
C LEU A 327 -3.50 5.05 5.09
N ARG A 328 -3.16 3.80 5.46
CA ARG A 328 -3.90 2.62 5.04
C ARG A 328 -4.68 2.08 6.24
N TYR A 329 -5.66 1.23 5.99
CA TYR A 329 -6.54 0.76 7.04
C TYR A 329 -7.00 -0.67 6.81
N GLU A 330 -7.32 -1.34 7.91
CA GLU A 330 -7.84 -2.69 7.95
C GLU A 330 -9.07 -2.73 8.84
N PHE A 331 -10.04 -3.58 8.49
CA PHE A 331 -11.27 -3.72 9.25
C PHE A 331 -11.24 -4.95 10.16
N ARG A 332 -11.83 -4.81 11.34
CA ARG A 332 -12.11 -5.90 12.27
C ARG A 332 -13.60 -5.90 12.59
N GLU A 333 -14.28 -6.94 12.17
CA GLU A 333 -15.68 -7.19 12.54
C GLU A 333 -15.70 -7.73 13.98
N VAL A 334 -16.06 -6.91 14.97
CA VAL A 334 -15.82 -7.24 16.38
C VAL A 334 -16.69 -8.41 16.84
N ALA A 335 -17.97 -8.43 16.45
CA ALA A 335 -18.89 -9.52 16.77
C ALA A 335 -18.41 -10.90 16.25
N ARG A 336 -17.77 -10.95 15.07
CA ARG A 336 -17.41 -12.20 14.40
C ARG A 336 -15.96 -12.63 14.62
N GLN A 337 -15.03 -11.67 14.68
CA GLN A 337 -13.59 -11.91 14.77
C GLN A 337 -13.02 -11.64 16.16
N GLY A 338 -13.77 -10.97 17.04
CA GLY A 338 -13.28 -10.54 18.35
C GLY A 338 -12.20 -9.46 18.28
N LEU A 339 -11.75 -9.01 19.44
CA LEU A 339 -10.75 -7.95 19.59
C LEU A 339 -9.31 -8.49 19.50
N PRO A 340 -8.37 -7.82 18.79
CA PRO A 340 -6.95 -8.20 18.74
C PRO A 340 -6.29 -8.27 20.13
N THR A 341 -5.43 -9.25 20.36
CA THR A 341 -4.75 -9.46 21.65
C THR A 341 -3.30 -8.99 21.66
N GLU A 342 -2.69 -8.87 20.48
CA GLU A 342 -1.35 -8.36 20.24
C GLU A 342 -1.22 -6.86 20.64
N PRO A 343 0.00 -6.39 20.97
CA PRO A 343 0.25 -4.95 21.17
C PRO A 343 0.10 -4.18 19.86
N LEU A 344 -0.57 -3.03 19.88
CA LEU A 344 -0.78 -2.23 18.65
C LEU A 344 0.28 -1.11 18.46
N ALA A 345 0.97 -0.72 19.53
CA ALA A 345 1.99 0.32 19.48
C ALA A 345 3.14 -0.03 18.50
N GLY A 346 3.57 0.96 17.73
CA GLY A 346 4.60 0.79 16.69
C GLY A 346 4.12 0.17 15.37
N ARG A 347 2.94 -0.48 15.34
CA ARG A 347 2.30 -1.01 14.12
C ARG A 347 1.14 -0.13 13.63
N TYR A 348 0.34 0.41 14.54
CA TYR A 348 -0.84 1.22 14.21
C TYR A 348 -0.64 2.71 14.53
N ALA A 349 -1.11 3.57 13.62
CA ALA A 349 -1.22 5.01 13.82
C ALA A 349 -2.35 5.38 14.80
N GLY A 350 -3.35 4.50 14.90
CA GLY A 350 -4.44 4.61 15.86
C GLY A 350 -5.53 3.57 15.60
N VAL A 351 -6.55 3.62 16.44
CA VAL A 351 -7.80 2.85 16.27
C VAL A 351 -8.92 3.81 15.91
N VAL A 352 -9.75 3.44 14.92
CA VAL A 352 -11.01 4.12 14.63
C VAL A 352 -12.16 3.16 14.95
N THR A 353 -13.24 3.64 15.56
CA THR A 353 -14.45 2.82 15.78
C THR A 353 -15.64 3.45 15.07
N TRP A 354 -16.45 2.64 14.38
CA TRP A 354 -17.71 3.08 13.78
C TRP A 354 -18.80 2.05 14.07
N PHE A 355 -19.52 2.25 15.17
CA PHE A 355 -20.61 1.37 15.60
C PHE A 355 -21.97 2.06 15.41
N ARG A 356 -23.01 1.25 15.18
CA ARG A 356 -24.40 1.71 15.26
C ARG A 356 -24.79 1.90 16.73
N SER A 357 -25.68 2.86 17.00
CA SER A 357 -26.25 3.04 18.35
C SER A 357 -26.93 1.76 18.83
N GLY A 358 -26.75 1.42 20.11
CA GLY A 358 -27.29 0.20 20.72
C GLY A 358 -26.39 -1.05 20.64
N ILE A 359 -25.26 -1.00 19.93
CA ILE A 359 -24.22 -2.04 20.01
C ILE A 359 -23.48 -1.96 21.37
N ASP A 360 -23.31 -3.11 22.04
CA ASP A 360 -22.63 -3.21 23.34
C ASP A 360 -21.65 -4.40 23.41
N HIS A 361 -20.38 -4.11 23.15
CA HIS A 361 -19.26 -5.04 23.32
C HIS A 361 -18.62 -4.86 24.70
N GLN A 362 -19.01 -5.69 25.67
CA GLN A 362 -18.53 -5.61 27.07
C GLN A 362 -17.00 -5.54 27.24
N ARG A 363 -16.23 -6.13 26.31
CA ARG A 363 -14.75 -6.11 26.34
C ARG A 363 -14.11 -4.90 25.66
N LEU A 364 -14.86 -4.12 24.88
CA LEU A 364 -14.33 -3.03 24.05
C LEU A 364 -13.83 -1.86 24.90
N GLY A 365 -14.57 -1.40 25.91
CA GLY A 365 -14.13 -0.32 26.81
C GLY A 365 -12.80 -0.63 27.53
N PRO A 366 -12.67 -1.77 28.22
CA PRO A 366 -11.40 -2.21 28.82
C PRO A 366 -10.26 -2.37 27.80
N TRP A 367 -10.55 -2.86 26.59
CA TRP A 367 -9.57 -3.02 25.52
C TRP A 367 -9.08 -1.66 24.99
N ILE A 368 -9.99 -0.70 24.75
CA ILE A 368 -9.65 0.68 24.34
C ILE A 368 -8.72 1.31 25.39
N ASN A 369 -9.03 1.16 26.68
CA ASN A 369 -8.16 1.64 27.76
C ASN A 369 -6.75 1.01 27.74
N ALA A 370 -6.61 -0.27 27.36
CA ALA A 370 -5.30 -0.90 27.20
C ALA A 370 -4.52 -0.27 26.03
N ARG A 371 -5.16 -0.05 24.88
CA ARG A 371 -4.55 0.61 23.72
C ARG A 371 -4.13 2.07 24.01
N ILE A 372 -4.95 2.79 24.77
CA ILE A 372 -4.62 4.15 25.25
C ILE A 372 -3.36 4.13 26.13
N LYS A 373 -3.21 3.13 27.01
CA LYS A 373 -2.02 2.96 27.87
C LYS A 373 -0.77 2.53 27.10
N GLU A 374 -0.94 1.82 26.00
CA GLU A 374 0.11 1.54 25.00
C GLU A 374 0.53 2.80 24.20
N GLY A 375 -0.19 3.92 24.35
CA GLY A 375 0.06 5.17 23.65
C GLY A 375 -0.60 5.25 22.27
N VAL A 376 -1.49 4.32 21.92
CA VAL A 376 -2.20 4.27 20.64
C VAL A 376 -3.43 5.17 20.68
N PRO A 377 -3.51 6.23 19.84
CA PRO A 377 -4.66 7.14 19.81
C PRO A 377 -5.95 6.46 19.33
N VAL A 378 -7.10 6.94 19.79
CA VAL A 378 -8.41 6.38 19.43
C VAL A 378 -9.37 7.47 18.95
N ALA A 379 -10.02 7.25 17.80
CA ALA A 379 -11.07 8.12 17.25
C ALA A 379 -12.41 7.37 17.17
N ILE A 380 -13.40 7.82 17.94
CA ILE A 380 -14.71 7.16 18.04
C ILE A 380 -15.75 7.93 17.21
N PHE A 381 -16.39 7.25 16.26
CA PHE A 381 -17.49 7.78 15.47
C PHE A 381 -18.81 7.11 15.83
N ASN A 382 -19.88 7.90 15.80
CA ASN A 382 -21.28 7.50 15.90
C ASN A 382 -21.70 6.94 17.28
N ALA A 383 -21.08 5.86 17.76
CA ALA A 383 -21.34 5.30 19.09
C ALA A 383 -20.05 4.73 19.71
N PHE A 384 -20.01 4.68 21.05
CA PHE A 384 -18.90 4.06 21.79
C PHE A 384 -18.78 2.54 21.52
N GLY A 385 -19.88 1.87 21.16
CA GLY A 385 -19.93 0.42 20.97
C GLY A 385 -19.84 -0.40 22.26
N PHE A 386 -19.98 0.24 23.42
CA PHE A 386 -20.05 -0.38 24.74
C PHE A 386 -20.84 0.52 25.71
N GLN A 387 -21.44 -0.05 26.75
CA GLN A 387 -22.17 0.72 27.77
C GLN A 387 -21.26 1.70 28.54
N MET A 388 -21.62 2.99 28.54
CA MET A 388 -20.90 4.00 29.31
C MET A 388 -21.28 3.97 30.79
N THR A 389 -20.64 3.08 31.54
CA THR A 389 -20.67 3.02 33.01
C THR A 389 -19.77 4.09 33.65
N LYS A 390 -19.84 4.25 34.98
CA LYS A 390 -18.85 5.05 35.73
C LYS A 390 -17.42 4.55 35.48
N VAL A 391 -17.18 3.24 35.52
CA VAL A 391 -15.84 2.64 35.38
C VAL A 391 -15.25 2.94 34.01
N THR A 392 -16.02 2.78 32.94
CA THR A 392 -15.57 3.10 31.57
C THR A 392 -15.48 4.60 31.31
N GLY A 393 -16.32 5.41 31.97
CA GLY A 393 -16.21 6.87 31.96
C GLY A 393 -14.90 7.34 32.60
N ASP A 394 -14.59 6.86 33.80
CA ASP A 394 -13.34 7.16 34.52
C ASP A 394 -12.10 6.77 33.68
N MET A 395 -12.15 5.67 32.91
CA MET A 395 -11.09 5.27 31.97
C MET A 395 -10.86 6.25 30.80
N LEU A 396 -11.89 7.01 30.41
CA LEU A 396 -11.86 7.92 29.26
C LEU A 396 -11.91 9.41 29.67
N GLY A 397 -11.88 9.73 30.96
CA GLY A 397 -12.06 11.10 31.44
C GLY A 397 -13.45 11.66 31.16
N LEU A 398 -14.47 10.80 31.17
CA LEU A 398 -15.87 11.13 30.93
C LEU A 398 -16.71 10.86 32.18
N THR A 399 -17.69 11.71 32.46
CA THR A 399 -18.73 11.44 33.45
C THR A 399 -19.98 10.93 32.74
N SER A 400 -20.32 9.66 32.97
CA SER A 400 -21.66 9.13 32.70
C SER A 400 -22.65 9.63 33.75
N PHE A 401 -23.86 9.98 33.33
CA PHE A 401 -24.95 10.37 34.24
C PHE A 401 -26.28 9.76 33.80
N SER A 402 -27.30 9.85 34.64
CA SER A 402 -28.67 9.43 34.32
C SER A 402 -29.61 10.61 34.49
N ALA A 403 -30.44 10.85 33.49
CA ALA A 403 -31.53 11.82 33.51
C ALA A 403 -32.70 11.30 32.67
N PRO A 404 -33.97 11.65 32.97
CA PRO A 404 -35.07 11.40 32.06
C PRO A 404 -34.81 12.10 30.71
N GLN A 405 -35.37 11.60 29.62
CA GLN A 405 -35.23 12.25 28.31
C GLN A 405 -35.62 13.75 28.37
N PRO A 406 -34.86 14.65 27.72
CA PRO A 406 -35.05 16.09 27.87
C PRO A 406 -36.21 16.59 27.02
N ASP A 407 -37.03 17.48 27.58
CA ASP A 407 -38.17 18.06 26.86
C ASP A 407 -37.69 19.02 25.77
N LYS A 408 -36.64 19.78 26.08
CA LYS A 408 -35.93 20.67 25.17
C LYS A 408 -34.44 20.42 25.29
N LEU A 409 -33.75 20.38 24.14
CA LEU A 409 -32.31 20.30 24.03
C LEU A 409 -31.84 21.40 23.08
N SER A 410 -30.69 22.03 23.37
CA SER A 410 -30.09 23.06 22.52
C SER A 410 -28.58 22.96 22.50
N VAL A 411 -27.96 23.17 21.34
CA VAL A 411 -26.51 23.37 21.21
C VAL A 411 -26.14 24.68 21.91
N VAL A 412 -25.16 24.62 22.81
CA VAL A 412 -24.63 25.79 23.56
C VAL A 412 -23.16 26.08 23.26
N GLU A 413 -22.44 25.10 22.71
CA GLU A 413 -21.04 25.23 22.28
C GLU A 413 -20.86 24.37 21.03
N ALA A 414 -20.22 24.91 20.00
CA ALA A 414 -19.82 24.17 18.80
C ALA A 414 -18.50 24.77 18.29
N ASP A 415 -17.48 23.93 18.10
CA ASP A 415 -16.21 24.35 17.55
C ASP A 415 -16.37 24.78 16.07
N PRO A 416 -16.01 26.02 15.68
CA PRO A 416 -16.31 26.55 14.36
C PRO A 416 -15.41 26.01 13.24
N GLU A 417 -14.36 25.26 13.57
CA GLU A 417 -13.45 24.64 12.60
C GLU A 417 -13.81 23.16 12.36
N LEU A 418 -14.24 22.47 13.42
CA LEU A 418 -14.55 21.04 13.38
C LEU A 418 -16.04 20.72 13.28
N MET A 419 -16.96 21.59 13.71
CA MET A 419 -18.40 21.34 13.69
C MET A 419 -19.15 22.28 12.75
N GLY A 420 -20.18 21.76 12.08
CA GLY A 420 -20.99 22.49 11.12
C GLY A 420 -20.44 22.50 9.69
N PHE A 421 -19.62 21.50 9.32
CA PHE A 421 -18.83 21.49 8.09
C PHE A 421 -19.66 21.60 6.79
N GLU A 422 -20.54 20.62 6.51
CA GLU A 422 -21.48 20.70 5.38
C GLU A 422 -22.88 21.09 5.83
N THR A 423 -23.24 20.78 7.07
CA THR A 423 -24.51 21.17 7.68
C THR A 423 -24.37 21.40 9.17
N LYS A 424 -25.16 22.33 9.72
CA LYS A 424 -25.11 22.68 11.16
C LYS A 424 -25.57 21.50 12.02
N PRO A 425 -24.97 21.28 13.21
CA PRO A 425 -25.45 20.28 14.16
C PRO A 425 -26.95 20.44 14.45
N ARG A 426 -27.71 19.37 14.29
CA ARG A 426 -29.14 19.32 14.61
C ARG A 426 -29.36 18.40 15.79
N VAL A 427 -30.01 18.91 16.84
CA VAL A 427 -30.31 18.12 18.03
C VAL A 427 -31.35 17.05 17.70
N ASP A 428 -31.03 15.79 18.00
CA ASP A 428 -32.00 14.71 18.10
C ASP A 428 -32.06 14.24 19.55
N ARG A 429 -33.25 14.30 20.16
CA ARG A 429 -33.46 13.88 21.55
C ARG A 429 -33.52 12.36 21.69
N THR A 430 -33.70 11.63 20.59
CA THR A 430 -33.79 10.16 20.57
C THR A 430 -32.41 9.49 20.45
N GLN A 431 -31.41 10.23 19.95
CA GLN A 431 -30.04 9.77 19.77
C GLN A 431 -29.11 10.56 20.70
N LEU A 432 -29.28 10.35 22.01
CA LEU A 432 -28.55 11.11 23.04
C LEU A 432 -27.82 10.20 24.03
N GLU A 433 -26.49 10.30 24.03
CA GLU A 433 -25.62 9.68 25.04
C GLU A 433 -25.50 10.59 26.27
N PHE A 434 -25.73 10.03 27.47
CA PHE A 434 -25.76 10.77 28.73
C PHE A 434 -24.34 10.94 29.31
N VAL A 435 -23.49 11.60 28.53
CA VAL A 435 -22.06 11.77 28.82
C VAL A 435 -21.64 13.23 28.80
N ARG A 436 -20.64 13.58 29.62
CA ARG A 436 -19.96 14.88 29.62
C ARG A 436 -18.48 14.70 29.92
N LEU A 437 -17.65 15.68 29.56
CA LEU A 437 -16.24 15.70 29.95
C LEU A 437 -16.11 15.77 31.48
N ALA A 438 -15.17 15.01 32.06
CA ALA A 438 -14.97 15.00 33.52
C ALA A 438 -14.29 16.27 34.04
N ASP A 439 -13.39 16.86 33.25
CA ASP A 439 -12.91 18.24 33.47
C ASP A 439 -13.89 19.22 32.78
N PRO A 440 -14.60 20.09 33.53
CA PRO A 440 -15.51 21.06 32.94
C PRO A 440 -14.81 22.15 32.12
N ASN A 441 -13.49 22.32 32.29
CA ASN A 441 -12.67 23.27 31.52
C ASN A 441 -12.11 22.66 30.22
N ALA A 442 -12.21 21.34 30.05
CA ALA A 442 -11.81 20.69 28.81
C ALA A 442 -12.70 21.16 27.65
N LYS A 443 -12.07 21.51 26.53
CA LYS A 443 -12.76 22.06 25.36
C LYS A 443 -13.64 21.00 24.72
N SER A 444 -14.94 21.24 24.71
CA SER A 444 -15.91 20.45 23.94
C SER A 444 -15.85 20.86 22.47
N LEU A 445 -15.98 19.91 21.56
CA LEU A 445 -16.24 20.25 20.15
C LEU A 445 -17.73 20.51 19.93
N LEU A 446 -18.61 19.79 20.65
CA LEU A 446 -20.04 20.01 20.60
C LEU A 446 -20.68 19.74 21.97
N ARG A 447 -21.19 20.80 22.60
CA ARG A 447 -21.93 20.74 23.86
C ARG A 447 -23.39 21.12 23.66
N MET A 448 -24.27 20.31 24.23
CA MET A 448 -25.70 20.58 24.32
C MET A 448 -26.11 20.78 25.78
N ARG A 449 -27.21 21.51 25.99
CA ARG A 449 -27.84 21.73 27.30
C ARG A 449 -29.34 21.50 27.22
N ASP A 450 -29.89 20.82 28.22
CA ASP A 450 -31.34 20.60 28.35
C ASP A 450 -32.05 21.69 29.18
N ASN A 451 -33.37 21.59 29.29
CA ASN A 451 -34.21 22.45 30.14
C ASN A 451 -33.97 22.29 31.66
N ARG A 452 -33.11 21.38 32.08
CA ARG A 452 -32.77 21.07 33.49
C ARG A 452 -31.31 21.40 33.82
N ASN A 453 -30.61 22.09 32.90
CA ASN A 453 -29.20 22.46 32.95
C ASN A 453 -28.19 21.30 32.95
N ASN A 454 -28.59 20.10 32.53
CA ASN A 454 -27.63 19.03 32.24
C ASN A 454 -26.85 19.40 30.97
N ASN A 455 -25.52 19.26 31.02
CA ASN A 455 -24.65 19.38 29.85
C ASN A 455 -24.37 17.99 29.26
N TYR A 456 -24.39 17.90 27.94
CA TYR A 456 -24.08 16.71 27.16
C TYR A 456 -22.95 17.05 26.20
N ASP A 457 -21.81 16.37 26.28
CA ASP A 457 -20.69 16.56 25.35
C ASP A 457 -20.73 15.45 24.30
N ALA A 458 -21.14 15.80 23.08
CA ALA A 458 -21.34 14.84 21.99
C ALA A 458 -20.13 14.71 21.05
N ALA A 459 -19.18 15.65 21.11
CA ALA A 459 -17.90 15.54 20.43
C ALA A 459 -16.78 16.24 21.23
N ALA A 460 -15.58 15.68 21.25
CA ALA A 460 -14.41 16.25 21.92
C ALA A 460 -13.07 15.73 21.34
N ILE A 461 -11.99 16.49 21.54
CA ILE A 461 -10.60 16.00 21.47
C ILE A 461 -10.08 15.86 22.91
N THR A 462 -9.38 14.77 23.21
CA THR A 462 -9.01 14.37 24.57
C THR A 462 -7.52 14.00 24.68
N PRO A 463 -6.99 13.83 25.92
CA PRO A 463 -5.66 13.27 26.16
C PRO A 463 -5.45 11.81 25.69
N TRP A 464 -6.46 11.14 25.13
CA TRP A 464 -6.31 9.82 24.49
C TRP A 464 -6.69 9.77 22.99
N GLY A 465 -7.34 10.80 22.47
CA GLY A 465 -7.73 10.87 21.06
C GLY A 465 -8.93 11.79 20.86
N GLY A 466 -10.07 11.24 20.42
CA GLY A 466 -11.31 12.02 20.30
C GLY A 466 -12.54 11.18 20.01
N PHE A 467 -13.71 11.80 20.11
CA PHE A 467 -14.99 11.20 19.75
C PHE A 467 -15.93 12.21 19.09
N ALA A 468 -16.84 11.71 18.24
CA ALA A 468 -17.96 12.43 17.65
C ALA A 468 -19.15 11.47 17.49
N LEU A 469 -20.15 11.63 18.35
CA LEU A 469 -21.28 10.70 18.49
C LEU A 469 -22.43 11.05 17.52
N ALA A 470 -23.35 10.12 17.34
CA ALA A 470 -24.56 10.28 16.54
C ALA A 470 -25.42 11.44 17.07
N PRO A 471 -26.14 12.20 16.21
CA PRO A 471 -26.03 12.28 14.75
C PRO A 471 -25.05 13.41 14.30
N PHE A 472 -23.92 13.58 15.00
CA PHE A 472 -23.04 14.75 14.88
C PHE A 472 -21.70 14.49 14.18
N ALA A 473 -21.40 13.25 13.80
CA ALA A 473 -20.37 12.96 12.82
C ALA A 473 -20.92 13.18 11.40
N THR A 474 -21.86 12.32 11.01
CA THR A 474 -22.68 12.39 9.79
C THR A 474 -24.16 12.45 10.15
N THR A 475 -24.98 13.04 9.27
CA THR A 475 -26.44 13.12 9.46
C THR A 475 -27.18 12.92 8.14
N THR A 476 -28.27 12.15 8.17
CA THR A 476 -29.19 11.98 7.05
C THR A 476 -30.36 12.93 7.21
N LEU A 477 -30.75 13.64 6.15
CA LEU A 477 -31.86 14.58 6.17
C LEU A 477 -32.94 14.09 5.19
N PRO A 478 -34.25 14.11 5.54
CA PRO A 478 -35.31 13.45 4.74
C PRO A 478 -35.49 13.88 3.27
N VAL A 479 -34.81 14.95 2.83
CA VAL A 479 -34.87 15.51 1.47
C VAL A 479 -33.47 15.69 0.86
N LEU A 480 -32.41 15.20 1.53
CA LEU A 480 -31.03 15.29 1.05
C LEU A 480 -30.35 13.92 1.15
N ASP A 481 -30.28 13.28 -0.01
CA ASP A 481 -29.32 12.24 -0.35
C ASP A 481 -28.16 12.91 -1.12
N PRO A 482 -26.88 12.67 -0.79
CA PRO A 482 -26.36 11.78 0.25
C PRO A 482 -26.45 12.36 1.68
N PRO A 483 -26.21 11.52 2.72
CA PRO A 483 -25.92 11.96 4.09
C PRO A 483 -24.80 13.02 4.13
N ARG A 484 -24.82 13.91 5.12
CA ARG A 484 -23.93 15.08 5.20
C ARG A 484 -23.00 15.03 6.39
N TRP A 485 -21.78 15.50 6.20
CA TRP A 485 -20.82 15.69 7.27
C TRP A 485 -21.21 16.88 8.16
N VAL A 486 -21.45 16.61 9.43
CA VAL A 486 -21.59 17.64 10.47
C VAL A 486 -20.21 17.96 11.04
N LEU A 487 -19.37 16.94 11.21
CA LEU A 487 -17.96 17.04 11.60
C LEU A 487 -17.06 17.26 10.39
N GLN A 488 -15.97 18.03 10.50
CA GLN A 488 -14.90 18.09 9.50
C GLN A 488 -13.98 16.86 9.68
N PRO A 489 -14.01 15.86 8.77
CA PRO A 489 -13.44 14.55 9.06
C PRO A 489 -11.91 14.52 9.00
N LEU A 490 -11.27 15.23 8.07
CA LEU A 490 -9.81 15.27 7.93
C LEU A 490 -9.15 15.92 9.15
N ALA A 491 -9.68 17.07 9.59
CA ALA A 491 -9.17 17.81 10.72
C ALA A 491 -9.43 17.08 12.05
N PHE A 492 -10.59 16.43 12.19
CA PHE A 492 -10.86 15.58 13.34
C PHE A 492 -9.92 14.37 13.39
N LEU A 493 -9.79 13.60 12.30
CA LEU A 493 -8.90 12.42 12.24
C LEU A 493 -7.45 12.81 12.50
N LYS A 494 -6.95 13.90 11.91
CA LYS A 494 -5.58 14.41 12.16
C LYS A 494 -5.35 14.71 13.65
N ARG A 495 -6.32 15.32 14.33
CA ARG A 495 -6.24 15.69 15.76
C ARG A 495 -6.42 14.49 16.69
N ALA A 496 -7.46 13.69 16.49
CA ALA A 496 -7.79 12.53 17.30
C ALA A 496 -6.73 11.42 17.17
N LEU A 497 -6.19 11.20 15.97
CA LEU A 497 -5.13 10.22 15.73
C LEU A 497 -3.71 10.80 15.88
N ARG A 498 -3.58 12.10 16.20
CA ARG A 498 -2.30 12.80 16.47
C ARG A 498 -1.27 12.64 15.35
N LEU A 499 -1.74 12.73 14.12
CA LEU A 499 -0.91 12.47 12.94
C LEU A 499 0.16 13.56 12.80
N PRO A 500 1.43 13.20 12.57
CA PRO A 500 2.50 14.16 12.42
C PRO A 500 2.43 14.85 11.05
N ASP A 501 2.86 16.10 10.99
CA ASP A 501 2.98 16.87 9.75
C ASP A 501 4.24 16.46 8.98
N ILE A 502 4.14 15.38 8.23
CA ILE A 502 5.19 14.81 7.38
C ILE A 502 4.69 14.58 5.95
N PRO A 503 5.58 14.46 4.95
CA PRO A 503 5.20 14.06 3.60
C PRO A 503 4.51 12.69 3.59
N VAL A 504 3.43 12.57 2.84
CA VAL A 504 2.62 11.36 2.71
C VAL A 504 2.64 10.84 1.27
N PRO A 505 2.61 9.51 1.03
CA PRO A 505 2.44 8.97 -0.32
C PRO A 505 1.13 9.44 -0.95
N ASP A 506 1.17 9.82 -2.24
CA ASP A 506 0.00 10.30 -2.98
C ASP A 506 -0.17 9.58 -4.33
N VAL A 507 -1.37 9.02 -4.56
CA VAL A 507 -1.74 8.30 -5.79
C VAL A 507 -2.43 9.19 -6.82
N THR A 508 -2.72 10.45 -6.49
CA THR A 508 -3.45 11.38 -7.36
C THR A 508 -2.54 12.15 -8.32
N THR A 509 -1.22 12.03 -8.15
CA THR A 509 -0.21 12.85 -8.83
C THR A 509 0.93 11.98 -9.39
N GLU A 510 1.46 12.35 -10.54
CA GLU A 510 2.71 11.82 -11.12
C GLU A 510 3.46 12.96 -11.80
N GLY A 511 4.77 13.05 -11.55
CA GLY A 511 5.61 14.14 -12.04
C GLY A 511 5.12 15.53 -11.59
N GLY A 512 4.43 15.63 -10.44
CA GLY A 512 3.86 16.89 -9.95
C GLY A 512 2.54 17.32 -10.60
N ARG A 513 2.06 16.58 -11.60
CA ARG A 513 0.77 16.80 -12.28
C ARG A 513 -0.29 15.83 -11.78
N ARG A 514 -1.54 16.29 -11.70
CA ARG A 514 -2.67 15.38 -11.40
C ARG A 514 -2.75 14.30 -12.48
N ILE A 515 -2.97 13.07 -12.06
CA ILE A 515 -3.12 11.92 -12.95
C ILE A 515 -4.48 11.99 -13.66
N MET A 516 -4.49 11.62 -14.93
CA MET A 516 -5.69 11.33 -15.69
C MET A 516 -5.56 9.97 -16.38
N MET A 517 -6.63 9.18 -16.35
CA MET A 517 -6.80 7.93 -17.07
C MET A 517 -8.18 7.91 -17.75
N SER A 518 -8.41 6.89 -18.57
CA SER A 518 -9.73 6.57 -19.10
C SER A 518 -9.86 5.06 -19.16
N HIS A 519 -11.04 4.56 -18.86
CA HIS A 519 -11.33 3.14 -19.07
C HIS A 519 -12.74 2.91 -19.57
N LEU A 520 -12.93 1.72 -20.14
CA LEU A 520 -14.20 1.28 -20.69
C LEU A 520 -14.53 -0.13 -20.22
N ASP A 521 -15.71 -0.27 -19.61
CA ASP A 521 -16.26 -1.55 -19.17
C ASP A 521 -17.05 -2.24 -20.28
N GLY A 522 -17.03 -3.57 -20.24
CA GLY A 522 -17.21 -4.43 -21.40
C GLY A 522 -18.60 -4.43 -22.03
N ASP A 523 -19.56 -3.80 -21.36
CA ASP A 523 -21.01 -3.89 -21.56
C ASP A 523 -21.51 -3.29 -22.86
N GLY A 524 -22.40 -4.03 -23.51
CA GLY A 524 -23.08 -3.57 -24.70
C GLY A 524 -22.15 -3.44 -25.90
N PHE A 525 -21.05 -4.21 -25.98
CA PHE A 525 -20.20 -4.30 -27.17
C PHE A 525 -21.01 -4.53 -28.48
N PRO A 526 -22.02 -5.42 -28.53
CA PRO A 526 -22.80 -5.67 -29.75
C PRO A 526 -23.83 -4.56 -30.05
N SER A 527 -23.93 -3.51 -29.22
CA SER A 527 -24.93 -2.46 -29.38
C SER A 527 -24.82 -1.72 -30.71
N LYS A 528 -25.98 -1.40 -31.28
CA LYS A 528 -26.10 -0.58 -32.49
C LYS A 528 -26.37 0.87 -32.16
N ALA A 529 -25.74 1.76 -32.90
CA ALA A 529 -25.85 3.19 -32.68
C ALA A 529 -26.96 3.85 -33.51
N GLU A 530 -27.60 4.89 -32.96
CA GLU A 530 -28.66 5.70 -33.57
C GLU A 530 -28.08 6.72 -34.56
N TYR A 531 -27.29 6.20 -35.51
CA TYR A 531 -26.62 6.92 -36.59
C TYR A 531 -27.06 6.35 -37.95
N PRO A 532 -26.96 7.13 -39.04
CA PRO A 532 -27.20 6.63 -40.40
C PRO A 532 -26.39 5.35 -40.68
N GLY A 533 -27.08 4.29 -41.13
CA GLY A 533 -26.48 2.98 -41.40
C GLY A 533 -26.32 2.04 -40.19
N SER A 534 -26.71 2.47 -38.98
CA SER A 534 -26.67 1.66 -37.74
C SER A 534 -25.34 0.92 -37.51
N PRO A 535 -24.20 1.66 -37.44
CA PRO A 535 -22.90 1.09 -37.09
C PRO A 535 -22.92 0.50 -35.67
N PHE A 536 -21.93 -0.31 -35.32
CA PHE A 536 -21.75 -0.71 -33.92
C PHE A 536 -21.24 0.47 -33.08
N ALA A 537 -21.60 0.49 -31.81
CA ALA A 537 -21.19 1.55 -30.89
C ALA A 537 -19.66 1.66 -30.77
N VAL A 538 -18.94 0.53 -30.78
CA VAL A 538 -17.46 0.49 -30.83
C VAL A 538 -16.88 1.21 -32.06
N GLU A 539 -17.56 1.17 -33.22
CA GLU A 539 -17.10 1.88 -34.43
C GLU A 539 -17.31 3.39 -34.31
N VAL A 540 -18.37 3.82 -33.63
CA VAL A 540 -18.64 5.23 -33.33
C VAL A 540 -17.64 5.75 -32.29
N LEU A 541 -17.41 5.02 -31.20
CA LEU A 541 -16.42 5.39 -30.17
C LEU A 541 -15.01 5.46 -30.73
N GLN A 542 -14.61 4.49 -31.56
CA GLN A 542 -13.32 4.54 -32.26
C GLN A 542 -13.21 5.82 -33.10
N ARG A 543 -14.17 6.07 -33.99
CA ARG A 543 -14.10 7.17 -34.97
C ARG A 543 -14.18 8.55 -34.31
N GLU A 544 -15.14 8.75 -33.41
CA GLU A 544 -15.41 10.08 -32.83
C GLU A 544 -14.49 10.39 -31.66
N ILE A 545 -14.15 9.40 -30.82
CA ILE A 545 -13.43 9.63 -29.56
C ILE A 545 -11.98 9.14 -29.66
N TRP A 546 -11.73 7.85 -29.82
CA TRP A 546 -10.38 7.30 -29.62
C TRP A 546 -9.38 7.74 -30.70
N ASP A 547 -9.74 7.65 -31.98
CA ASP A 547 -8.88 8.04 -33.10
C ASP A 547 -8.56 9.56 -33.06
N LYS A 548 -9.45 10.36 -32.45
CA LYS A 548 -9.44 11.82 -32.37
C LYS A 548 -8.63 12.37 -31.19
N TYR A 549 -8.81 11.82 -29.98
CA TYR A 549 -8.13 12.30 -28.77
C TYR A 549 -6.87 11.49 -28.42
N ARG A 550 -6.85 10.19 -28.75
CA ARG A 550 -5.72 9.27 -28.52
C ARG A 550 -5.16 9.31 -27.10
N PHE A 551 -6.03 9.39 -26.11
CA PHE A 551 -5.64 9.18 -24.71
C PHE A 551 -5.34 7.69 -24.47
N PRO A 552 -4.45 7.34 -23.53
CA PRO A 552 -4.37 5.96 -23.06
C PRO A 552 -5.73 5.59 -22.47
N VAL A 553 -6.33 4.52 -23.00
CA VAL A 553 -7.61 3.99 -22.54
C VAL A 553 -7.49 2.49 -22.30
N THR A 554 -7.96 2.03 -21.14
CA THR A 554 -8.03 0.60 -20.83
C THR A 554 -9.42 0.09 -21.19
N VAL A 555 -9.53 -0.88 -22.09
CA VAL A 555 -10.81 -1.37 -22.61
C VAL A 555 -10.97 -2.84 -22.28
N SER A 556 -11.99 -3.16 -21.50
CA SER A 556 -12.41 -4.53 -21.23
C SER A 556 -13.47 -5.02 -22.21
N VAL A 557 -13.74 -6.33 -22.19
CA VAL A 557 -14.84 -6.96 -22.93
C VAL A 557 -15.47 -8.08 -22.10
N VAL A 558 -16.79 -8.23 -22.22
CA VAL A 558 -17.52 -9.41 -21.74
C VAL A 558 -17.38 -10.52 -22.77
N GLU A 559 -16.75 -11.64 -22.43
CA GLU A 559 -16.60 -12.75 -23.40
C GLU A 559 -17.97 -13.34 -23.81
N GLY A 560 -18.96 -13.35 -22.91
CA GLY A 560 -20.33 -13.78 -23.18
C GLY A 560 -21.08 -12.98 -24.25
N GLU A 561 -20.66 -11.74 -24.55
CA GLU A 561 -21.23 -10.96 -25.66
C GLU A 561 -20.51 -11.20 -27.01
N LEU A 562 -19.25 -11.68 -26.96
CA LEU A 562 -18.38 -11.84 -28.13
C LEU A 562 -18.28 -13.27 -28.64
N SER A 563 -18.24 -14.25 -27.74
CA SER A 563 -17.95 -15.65 -28.07
C SER A 563 -19.13 -16.33 -28.77
N PRO A 564 -18.88 -17.33 -29.64
CA PRO A 564 -19.95 -18.10 -30.28
C PRO A 564 -20.69 -19.04 -29.30
N GLN A 565 -20.18 -19.18 -28.08
CA GLN A 565 -20.83 -19.85 -26.94
C GLN A 565 -21.66 -18.89 -26.07
N GLY A 566 -21.58 -17.58 -26.33
CA GLY A 566 -22.26 -16.54 -25.57
C GLY A 566 -23.71 -16.29 -25.99
N VAL A 567 -24.26 -15.15 -25.55
CA VAL A 567 -25.68 -14.78 -25.77
C VAL A 567 -25.98 -14.30 -27.20
N TYR A 568 -24.96 -13.87 -27.97
CA TYR A 568 -25.12 -13.37 -29.35
C TYR A 568 -24.34 -14.16 -30.41
N PRO A 569 -24.54 -15.49 -30.56
CA PRO A 569 -23.74 -16.34 -31.44
C PRO A 569 -23.81 -15.93 -32.93
N LYS A 570 -24.91 -15.28 -33.35
CA LYS A 570 -25.07 -14.75 -34.73
C LYS A 570 -24.24 -13.50 -35.01
N LEU A 571 -23.88 -12.73 -33.97
CA LEU A 571 -23.05 -11.52 -34.10
C LEU A 571 -21.57 -11.80 -33.82
N SER A 572 -21.27 -12.87 -33.08
CA SER A 572 -19.93 -13.26 -32.61
C SER A 572 -18.80 -13.07 -33.63
N ALA A 573 -18.96 -13.55 -34.87
CA ALA A 573 -17.92 -13.43 -35.89
C ALA A 573 -17.61 -11.97 -36.25
N GLN A 574 -18.62 -11.10 -36.27
CA GLN A 574 -18.48 -9.67 -36.57
C GLN A 574 -17.94 -8.90 -35.35
N THR A 575 -18.47 -9.15 -34.16
CA THR A 575 -18.02 -8.47 -32.93
C THR A 575 -16.60 -8.88 -32.55
N THR A 576 -16.23 -10.16 -32.70
CA THR A 576 -14.85 -10.65 -32.53
C THR A 576 -13.89 -9.98 -33.52
N ALA A 577 -14.29 -9.79 -34.79
CA ALA A 577 -13.46 -9.08 -35.77
C ALA A 577 -13.25 -7.60 -35.40
N LEU A 578 -14.30 -6.93 -34.89
CA LEU A 578 -14.21 -5.56 -34.37
C LEU A 578 -13.33 -5.47 -33.12
N ALA A 579 -13.46 -6.40 -32.17
CA ALA A 579 -12.63 -6.44 -30.95
C ALA A 579 -11.15 -6.67 -31.28
N ARG A 580 -10.85 -7.59 -32.20
CA ARG A 580 -9.48 -7.79 -32.73
C ARG A 580 -8.93 -6.52 -33.37
N LYS A 581 -9.72 -5.81 -34.19
CA LYS A 581 -9.33 -4.53 -34.80
C LYS A 581 -9.05 -3.48 -33.73
N MET A 582 -9.95 -3.31 -32.77
CA MET A 582 -9.82 -2.40 -31.62
C MET A 582 -8.51 -2.65 -30.86
N TYR A 583 -8.19 -3.91 -30.53
CA TYR A 583 -6.97 -4.23 -29.80
C TYR A 583 -5.67 -4.08 -30.61
N THR A 584 -5.71 -3.82 -31.92
CA THR A 584 -4.52 -3.37 -32.68
C THR A 584 -4.18 -1.89 -32.45
N LEU A 585 -5.09 -1.10 -31.88
CA LEU A 585 -4.86 0.31 -31.61
C LEU A 585 -3.81 0.46 -30.49
N PRO A 586 -2.82 1.37 -30.65
CA PRO A 586 -1.65 1.41 -29.77
C PRO A 586 -1.92 2.18 -28.46
N TYR A 587 -3.03 2.94 -28.40
CA TYR A 587 -3.53 3.64 -27.21
C TYR A 587 -4.57 2.84 -26.40
N ILE A 588 -4.87 1.59 -26.79
CA ILE A 588 -5.81 0.72 -26.07
C ILE A 588 -5.04 -0.32 -25.25
N GLU A 589 -5.21 -0.35 -23.93
CA GLU A 589 -4.77 -1.43 -23.04
C GLU A 589 -5.91 -2.46 -22.88
N PRO A 590 -5.65 -3.77 -23.00
CA PRO A 590 -6.70 -4.78 -22.91
C PRO A 590 -6.96 -5.28 -21.49
N ALA A 591 -8.23 -5.41 -21.14
CA ALA A 591 -8.71 -5.94 -19.86
C ALA A 591 -9.84 -6.98 -20.08
N SER A 592 -10.22 -7.71 -19.04
CA SER A 592 -11.41 -8.58 -19.05
C SER A 592 -12.55 -7.99 -18.23
N HIS A 593 -13.78 -8.25 -18.68
CA HIS A 593 -15.02 -7.97 -17.93
C HIS A 593 -15.80 -9.28 -17.70
N SER A 594 -15.11 -10.27 -17.11
CA SER A 594 -15.61 -11.63 -16.88
C SER A 594 -16.06 -12.42 -18.15
N PHE A 595 -16.59 -13.63 -17.94
CA PHE A 595 -17.22 -14.44 -18.98
C PHE A 595 -18.73 -14.20 -19.05
N SER A 596 -19.45 -14.40 -17.94
CA SER A 596 -20.93 -14.32 -17.89
C SER A 596 -21.47 -12.99 -17.40
N HIS A 597 -20.60 -12.02 -17.09
CA HIS A 597 -20.98 -10.75 -16.47
C HIS A 597 -21.87 -10.92 -15.21
N PRO A 598 -21.32 -11.37 -14.07
CA PRO A 598 -22.04 -11.36 -12.81
C PRO A 598 -22.54 -9.96 -12.44
N PHE A 599 -23.86 -9.81 -12.32
CA PHE A 599 -24.50 -8.58 -11.83
C PHE A 599 -24.33 -8.44 -10.31
N SER A 600 -24.36 -9.57 -9.59
CA SER A 600 -23.99 -9.67 -8.18
C SER A 600 -23.03 -10.85 -8.00
N TRP A 601 -21.76 -10.56 -7.71
CA TRP A 601 -20.72 -11.58 -7.58
C TRP A 601 -20.99 -12.56 -6.44
N ALA A 602 -21.45 -12.07 -5.29
CA ALA A 602 -21.80 -12.92 -4.16
C ALA A 602 -22.96 -13.88 -4.50
N ASP A 603 -24.02 -13.38 -5.16
CA ASP A 603 -25.16 -14.20 -5.55
C ASP A 603 -24.80 -15.24 -6.61
N ALA A 604 -24.02 -14.85 -7.64
CA ALA A 604 -23.54 -15.76 -8.66
C ALA A 604 -22.59 -16.84 -8.09
N MET A 605 -21.72 -16.49 -7.14
CA MET A 605 -20.80 -17.43 -6.48
C MET A 605 -21.49 -18.40 -5.51
N HIS A 606 -22.52 -17.94 -4.79
CA HIS A 606 -23.15 -18.72 -3.72
C HIS A 606 -24.51 -19.32 -4.12
N GLY A 607 -25.05 -18.99 -5.30
CA GLY A 607 -26.37 -19.43 -5.73
C GLY A 607 -27.50 -18.82 -4.90
N THR A 608 -27.34 -17.55 -4.49
CA THR A 608 -28.33 -16.80 -3.70
C THR A 608 -29.00 -15.71 -4.55
N SER A 609 -30.03 -15.07 -4.00
CA SER A 609 -30.73 -13.93 -4.63
C SER A 609 -30.95 -12.83 -3.60
N ARG A 610 -29.85 -12.28 -3.06
CA ARG A 610 -29.88 -11.30 -1.95
C ARG A 610 -29.78 -9.85 -2.44
N ALA A 611 -29.09 -9.58 -3.54
CA ALA A 611 -29.04 -8.24 -4.12
C ALA A 611 -30.34 -7.91 -4.87
N ASP A 612 -30.83 -6.67 -4.74
CA ASP A 612 -31.87 -6.12 -5.61
C ASP A 612 -31.28 -5.74 -6.97
N ILE A 613 -31.13 -6.75 -7.82
CA ILE A 613 -30.68 -6.60 -9.21
C ILE A 613 -31.70 -5.90 -10.11
N THR A 614 -32.96 -5.69 -9.67
CA THR A 614 -33.97 -5.02 -10.52
C THR A 614 -33.67 -3.53 -10.73
N GLN A 615 -32.80 -2.95 -9.90
CA GLN A 615 -32.26 -1.60 -10.05
C GLN A 615 -30.93 -1.56 -10.81
N MET A 616 -30.37 -2.71 -11.20
CA MET A 616 -29.07 -2.87 -11.84
C MET A 616 -29.27 -3.48 -13.24
N ASP A 617 -29.48 -2.61 -14.23
CA ASP A 617 -29.57 -2.93 -15.66
C ASP A 617 -30.58 -4.04 -16.05
N GLY A 618 -31.75 -4.02 -15.40
CA GLY A 618 -33.03 -4.36 -16.04
C GLY A 618 -33.37 -5.83 -16.29
N ASP A 619 -32.52 -6.78 -15.86
CA ASP A 619 -32.78 -8.22 -15.99
C ASP A 619 -32.90 -8.91 -14.61
N ALA A 620 -33.66 -10.00 -14.55
CA ALA A 620 -33.96 -10.73 -13.30
C ALA A 620 -32.96 -11.86 -13.00
N SER A 621 -31.88 -11.97 -13.78
CA SER A 621 -30.85 -13.01 -13.67
C SER A 621 -29.59 -12.52 -12.96
N HIS A 622 -28.86 -13.41 -12.28
CA HIS A 622 -27.61 -13.09 -11.56
C HIS A 622 -26.39 -12.88 -12.48
N THR A 623 -26.48 -13.36 -13.73
CA THR A 623 -25.48 -13.24 -14.80
C THR A 623 -26.22 -13.10 -16.15
N LEU A 624 -25.52 -12.81 -17.24
CA LEU A 624 -26.06 -13.07 -18.58
C LEU A 624 -26.46 -14.55 -18.72
N GLU A 625 -27.59 -14.82 -19.38
CA GLU A 625 -28.12 -16.18 -19.59
C GLU A 625 -27.32 -16.96 -20.66
N ILE A 626 -26.08 -17.35 -20.33
CA ILE A 626 -25.22 -18.11 -21.25
C ILE A 626 -25.71 -19.57 -21.36
N PRO A 627 -26.01 -20.08 -22.57
CA PRO A 627 -26.53 -21.44 -22.77
C PRO A 627 -25.62 -22.54 -22.20
N ASN A 628 -26.20 -23.42 -21.38
CA ASN A 628 -25.53 -24.56 -20.72
C ASN A 628 -24.40 -24.19 -19.75
N TYR A 629 -24.28 -22.93 -19.34
CA TYR A 629 -23.30 -22.50 -18.36
C TYR A 629 -23.82 -22.58 -16.91
N LYS A 630 -22.90 -22.77 -15.97
CA LYS A 630 -23.09 -22.57 -14.53
C LYS A 630 -21.86 -21.86 -14.01
N PHE A 631 -22.05 -20.89 -13.11
CA PHE A 631 -20.98 -20.07 -12.58
C PHE A 631 -19.75 -20.90 -12.14
N ASN A 632 -18.57 -20.47 -12.58
CA ASN A 632 -17.29 -21.04 -12.16
C ASN A 632 -16.23 -19.94 -12.08
N LEU A 633 -15.69 -19.69 -10.88
CA LEU A 633 -14.78 -18.57 -10.62
C LEU A 633 -13.53 -18.57 -11.52
N GLN A 634 -12.95 -19.75 -11.79
CA GLN A 634 -11.81 -19.91 -12.68
C GLN A 634 -12.18 -19.61 -14.15
N ARG A 635 -13.39 -19.99 -14.58
CA ARG A 635 -13.91 -19.67 -15.91
C ARG A 635 -14.19 -18.19 -16.11
N GLU A 636 -14.72 -17.55 -15.07
CA GLU A 636 -15.02 -16.11 -15.04
C GLU A 636 -13.76 -15.25 -15.08
N ILE A 637 -12.74 -15.56 -14.27
CA ILE A 637 -11.54 -14.71 -14.16
C ILE A 637 -10.47 -15.17 -15.15
N LYS A 638 -9.89 -16.34 -14.94
CA LYS A 638 -8.77 -16.83 -15.75
C LYS A 638 -9.22 -17.21 -17.17
N GLY A 639 -10.39 -17.85 -17.30
CA GLY A 639 -10.91 -18.29 -18.59
C GLY A 639 -11.17 -17.15 -19.58
N SER A 640 -11.76 -16.04 -19.14
CA SER A 640 -11.99 -14.87 -19.99
C SER A 640 -10.69 -14.13 -20.33
N MET A 641 -9.76 -14.03 -19.38
CA MET A 641 -8.41 -13.52 -19.61
C MET A 641 -7.66 -14.36 -20.64
N ASP A 642 -7.76 -15.69 -20.58
CA ASP A 642 -7.18 -16.59 -21.58
C ASP A 642 -7.89 -16.46 -22.94
N TYR A 643 -9.21 -16.29 -23.00
CA TYR A 643 -9.94 -16.01 -24.24
C TYR A 643 -9.43 -14.74 -24.93
N ILE A 644 -9.32 -13.63 -24.19
CA ILE A 644 -8.83 -12.35 -24.72
C ILE A 644 -7.39 -12.51 -25.24
N ASN A 645 -6.49 -13.04 -24.41
CA ASN A 645 -5.08 -13.20 -24.75
C ASN A 645 -4.85 -14.11 -25.98
N ASN A 646 -5.61 -15.20 -26.09
CA ASN A 646 -5.41 -16.20 -27.16
C ASN A 646 -6.22 -15.90 -28.44
N THR A 647 -7.34 -15.17 -28.34
CA THR A 647 -8.32 -15.01 -29.43
C THR A 647 -8.41 -13.58 -29.95
N LEU A 648 -8.24 -12.57 -29.10
CA LEU A 648 -8.51 -11.17 -29.45
C LEU A 648 -7.24 -10.33 -29.65
N LEU A 649 -6.16 -10.61 -28.92
CA LEU A 649 -4.96 -9.77 -28.95
C LEU A 649 -4.01 -10.08 -30.13
N PRO A 650 -3.34 -9.05 -30.69
CA PRO A 650 -2.23 -9.27 -31.60
C PRO A 650 -0.98 -9.80 -30.86
N PRO A 651 -0.06 -10.49 -31.55
CA PRO A 651 1.20 -10.96 -30.96
C PRO A 651 1.99 -9.84 -30.27
N GLY A 652 2.53 -10.13 -29.08
CA GLY A 652 3.28 -9.17 -28.27
C GLY A 652 2.45 -8.27 -27.36
N LYS A 653 1.12 -8.36 -27.39
CA LYS A 653 0.20 -7.67 -26.48
C LYS A 653 -0.44 -8.67 -25.51
N LYS A 654 -0.61 -8.29 -24.24
CA LYS A 654 -1.17 -9.15 -23.18
C LYS A 654 -2.18 -8.35 -22.34
N ALA A 655 -3.28 -8.99 -21.96
CA ALA A 655 -4.21 -8.50 -20.95
C ALA A 655 -3.73 -8.89 -19.55
N GLU A 656 -3.75 -7.92 -18.63
CA GLU A 656 -3.32 -8.09 -17.24
C GLU A 656 -4.29 -7.49 -16.21
N ILE A 657 -5.41 -6.90 -16.63
CA ILE A 657 -6.42 -6.29 -15.76
C ILE A 657 -7.74 -7.05 -15.86
N PHE A 658 -8.35 -7.30 -14.70
CA PHE A 658 -9.73 -7.69 -14.54
C PHE A 658 -10.55 -6.50 -14.01
N LEU A 659 -11.56 -6.06 -14.75
CA LEU A 659 -12.49 -5.00 -14.31
C LEU A 659 -13.75 -5.68 -13.78
N TRP A 660 -14.15 -5.35 -12.55
CA TRP A 660 -15.25 -6.01 -11.87
C TRP A 660 -16.60 -5.65 -12.50
N THR A 661 -17.41 -6.67 -12.78
CA THR A 661 -18.71 -6.55 -13.45
C THR A 661 -19.84 -6.15 -12.50
N GLY A 662 -20.92 -5.60 -13.06
CA GLY A 662 -22.17 -5.35 -12.36
C GLY A 662 -21.99 -4.48 -11.12
N ASN A 663 -22.44 -4.97 -9.96
CA ASN A 663 -22.35 -4.22 -8.70
C ASN A 663 -20.93 -3.92 -8.21
N CYS A 664 -19.88 -4.47 -8.83
CA CYS A 664 -18.49 -4.29 -8.42
C CYS A 664 -18.19 -4.66 -6.95
N VAL A 665 -19.00 -5.55 -6.34
CA VAL A 665 -18.79 -6.06 -4.95
C VAL A 665 -18.39 -7.53 -4.97
N PRO A 666 -17.12 -7.86 -5.30
CA PRO A 666 -16.62 -9.23 -5.25
C PRO A 666 -16.42 -9.75 -3.82
N PRO A 667 -16.71 -11.04 -3.54
CA PRO A 667 -16.23 -11.74 -2.35
C PRO A 667 -14.70 -11.80 -2.28
N ALA A 668 -14.16 -12.07 -1.09
CA ALA A 668 -12.72 -12.06 -0.84
C ALA A 668 -11.96 -13.08 -1.69
N GLU A 669 -12.56 -14.25 -1.94
CA GLU A 669 -11.99 -15.34 -2.73
C GLU A 669 -11.89 -14.99 -4.21
N ALA A 670 -12.81 -14.19 -4.74
CA ALA A 670 -12.73 -13.67 -6.10
C ALA A 670 -11.59 -12.67 -6.24
N ILE A 671 -11.45 -11.74 -5.29
CA ILE A 671 -10.31 -10.82 -5.26
C ILE A 671 -9.00 -11.62 -5.17
N ALA A 672 -8.92 -12.60 -4.24
CA ALA A 672 -7.77 -13.48 -4.09
C ALA A 672 -7.36 -14.17 -5.39
N GLN A 673 -8.34 -14.66 -6.15
CA GLN A 673 -8.10 -15.36 -7.41
C GLN A 673 -7.37 -14.47 -8.43
N THR A 674 -7.73 -13.18 -8.53
CA THR A 674 -7.01 -12.25 -9.42
C THR A 674 -5.52 -12.14 -9.09
N TYR A 675 -5.16 -12.07 -7.80
CA TYR A 675 -3.76 -12.04 -7.37
C TYR A 675 -3.03 -13.37 -7.59
N LEU A 676 -3.71 -14.50 -7.34
CA LEU A 676 -3.13 -15.85 -7.53
C LEU A 676 -2.81 -16.13 -9.01
N ASP A 677 -3.63 -15.65 -9.94
CA ASP A 677 -3.39 -15.76 -11.38
C ASP A 677 -2.46 -14.66 -11.94
N GLY A 678 -2.01 -13.72 -11.09
CA GLY A 678 -1.09 -12.64 -11.45
C GLY A 678 -1.72 -11.48 -12.22
N TYR A 679 -3.01 -11.24 -12.03
CA TYR A 679 -3.76 -10.13 -12.62
C TYR A 679 -3.90 -8.95 -11.64
N LEU A 680 -4.03 -7.75 -12.20
CA LEU A 680 -4.51 -6.56 -11.52
C LEU A 680 -6.04 -6.55 -11.52
N ASN A 681 -6.67 -5.90 -10.54
CA ASN A 681 -8.13 -5.72 -10.54
C ASN A 681 -8.54 -4.27 -10.15
N MET A 682 -9.65 -3.80 -10.72
CA MET A 682 -10.25 -2.49 -10.40
C MET A 682 -11.78 -2.51 -10.58
N ASN A 683 -12.44 -1.54 -9.95
CA ASN A 683 -13.82 -1.03 -10.11
C ASN A 683 -14.65 -1.11 -8.82
N GLY A 684 -15.81 -0.45 -8.82
CA GLY A 684 -16.50 0.04 -7.62
C GLY A 684 -15.88 1.33 -7.08
N GLY A 685 -16.51 1.94 -6.08
CA GLY A 685 -16.03 3.17 -5.43
C GLY A 685 -16.66 4.48 -5.93
N ASP A 686 -17.79 4.40 -6.62
CA ASP A 686 -19.03 5.17 -6.37
C ASP A 686 -18.88 6.69 -6.15
N THR A 687 -17.88 7.32 -6.79
CA THR A 687 -17.54 8.72 -6.56
C THR A 687 -18.38 9.63 -7.47
N MET A 688 -19.49 10.12 -6.92
CA MET A 688 -20.58 10.85 -7.61
C MET A 688 -20.78 12.30 -7.13
N ILE A 689 -19.83 12.88 -6.40
CA ILE A 689 -19.93 14.27 -5.92
C ILE A 689 -20.15 15.24 -7.09
N THR A 690 -21.23 16.01 -7.06
CA THR A 690 -21.56 17.03 -8.06
C THR A 690 -21.98 18.33 -7.38
N ASN A 691 -22.18 19.44 -8.11
CA ASN A 691 -22.64 20.68 -7.49
C ASN A 691 -24.03 20.55 -6.84
N SER A 692 -24.89 19.66 -7.35
CA SER A 692 -26.17 19.30 -6.73
C SER A 692 -26.03 18.29 -5.58
N ARG A 693 -25.08 17.34 -5.68
CA ARG A 693 -24.75 16.34 -4.64
C ARG A 693 -23.41 16.66 -3.97
N LYS A 694 -23.25 17.90 -3.49
CA LYS A 694 -21.95 18.39 -3.00
C LYS A 694 -21.67 17.94 -1.57
N SER A 695 -21.26 16.68 -1.39
CA SER A 695 -20.87 16.11 -0.10
C SER A 695 -19.65 15.21 -0.23
N TRP A 696 -18.77 15.22 0.76
CA TRP A 696 -17.63 14.31 0.85
C TRP A 696 -18.03 12.85 1.15
N THR A 697 -19.28 12.57 1.51
CA THR A 697 -19.82 11.20 1.57
C THR A 697 -20.01 10.56 0.20
N ASP A 698 -20.09 11.35 -0.89
CA ASP A 698 -20.10 10.89 -2.29
C ASP A 698 -18.67 10.84 -2.90
N ILE A 699 -17.63 10.70 -2.06
CA ILE A 699 -16.24 10.46 -2.49
C ILE A 699 -15.71 9.20 -1.80
N ALA A 700 -15.60 8.09 -2.52
CA ALA A 700 -15.12 6.85 -1.91
C ALA A 700 -13.59 6.79 -1.78
N ALA A 701 -13.11 5.76 -1.09
CA ALA A 701 -11.70 5.43 -0.89
C ALA A 701 -10.91 5.15 -2.20
N GLN A 702 -9.63 4.78 -2.05
CA GLN A 702 -8.80 4.22 -3.12
C GLN A 702 -9.09 2.73 -3.37
N GLY A 703 -9.76 2.05 -2.44
CA GLY A 703 -10.04 0.62 -2.50
C GLY A 703 -10.60 0.06 -1.20
N VAL A 704 -10.76 -1.26 -1.13
CA VAL A 704 -11.17 -1.99 0.08
C VAL A 704 -10.32 -3.26 0.25
N ARG A 705 -9.99 -3.60 1.51
CA ARG A 705 -9.30 -4.85 1.84
C ARG A 705 -10.28 -5.86 2.45
N LYS A 706 -10.47 -7.00 1.78
CA LYS A 706 -11.28 -8.14 2.27
C LYS A 706 -10.37 -9.34 2.50
N GLU A 707 -10.32 -9.84 3.73
CA GLU A 707 -9.49 -10.99 4.15
C GLU A 707 -8.03 -10.93 3.67
N GLY A 708 -7.43 -9.74 3.73
CA GLY A 708 -6.05 -9.48 3.30
C GLY A 708 -5.89 -9.09 1.83
N TRP A 709 -6.84 -9.45 0.95
CA TRP A 709 -6.83 -9.12 -0.48
C TRP A 709 -7.40 -7.73 -0.75
N TYR A 710 -6.83 -7.01 -1.71
CA TYR A 710 -7.17 -5.60 -1.96
C TYR A 710 -7.85 -5.41 -3.33
N GLN A 711 -9.05 -4.86 -3.32
CA GLN A 711 -9.76 -4.38 -4.50
C GLN A 711 -9.44 -2.89 -4.67
N VAL A 712 -8.94 -2.49 -5.84
CA VAL A 712 -8.75 -1.07 -6.17
C VAL A 712 -10.05 -0.49 -6.71
N PHE A 713 -10.39 0.72 -6.28
CA PHE A 713 -11.59 1.42 -6.75
C PHE A 713 -11.28 2.33 -7.94
N ALA A 714 -12.27 2.51 -8.81
CA ALA A 714 -12.23 3.53 -9.84
C ALA A 714 -12.19 4.93 -9.19
N PRO A 715 -11.36 5.87 -9.68
CA PRO A 715 -11.32 7.23 -9.12
C PRO A 715 -12.64 7.98 -9.23
N ASN A 716 -13.40 7.73 -10.29
CA ASN A 716 -14.68 8.36 -10.63
C ASN A 716 -15.66 7.31 -11.18
N GLN A 717 -16.93 7.68 -11.30
CA GLN A 717 -17.99 6.80 -11.83
C GLN A 717 -18.26 6.97 -13.33
N ASP A 718 -18.86 5.94 -13.89
CA ASP A 718 -19.25 5.78 -15.30
C ASP A 718 -20.46 6.62 -15.70
N GLU A 719 -20.80 6.61 -17.00
CA GLU A 719 -21.92 7.33 -17.57
C GLU A 719 -23.29 6.79 -17.13
N ASN A 720 -23.39 5.53 -16.69
CA ASN A 720 -24.65 4.89 -16.35
C ASN A 720 -25.35 5.67 -15.24
N VAL A 721 -24.61 5.97 -14.17
CA VAL A 721 -25.14 6.70 -13.00
C VAL A 721 -25.48 8.16 -13.34
N TYR A 722 -24.68 8.86 -14.15
CA TYR A 722 -25.01 10.24 -14.58
C TYR A 722 -26.18 10.31 -15.58
N THR A 723 -26.56 9.19 -16.20
CA THR A 723 -27.67 9.11 -17.16
C THR A 723 -28.89 8.37 -16.60
N GLY A 724 -28.93 8.11 -15.28
CA GLY A 724 -30.07 7.50 -14.61
C GLY A 724 -30.29 6.05 -15.03
N ASN A 725 -29.24 5.23 -14.91
CA ASN A 725 -29.19 3.82 -15.33
C ASN A 725 -29.59 3.69 -16.81
N TRP A 726 -28.95 4.51 -17.65
CA TRP A 726 -29.18 4.63 -19.10
C TRP A 726 -30.64 4.95 -19.52
N THR A 727 -31.48 5.46 -18.62
CA THR A 727 -32.86 5.91 -18.97
C THR A 727 -32.92 7.36 -19.49
N GLY A 728 -31.87 8.14 -19.25
CA GLY A 728 -31.68 9.51 -19.72
C GLY A 728 -31.75 10.56 -18.59
N PRO A 729 -31.32 11.81 -18.86
CA PRO A 729 -30.89 12.32 -20.16
C PRO A 729 -29.48 11.84 -20.57
N PHE A 730 -29.34 11.32 -21.80
CA PHE A 730 -28.09 10.74 -22.30
C PHE A 730 -26.89 11.70 -22.42
N TYR A 731 -27.10 13.03 -22.29
CA TYR A 731 -25.99 13.98 -22.18
C TYR A 731 -25.45 14.11 -20.75
N GLY A 732 -26.12 13.53 -19.74
CA GLY A 732 -25.87 13.75 -18.32
C GLY A 732 -24.44 13.48 -17.86
N PHE A 733 -23.72 12.60 -18.55
CA PHE A 733 -22.30 12.31 -18.26
C PHE A 733 -21.38 13.53 -18.35
N GLU A 734 -21.77 14.61 -19.03
CA GLU A 734 -20.98 15.85 -19.02
C GLU A 734 -20.75 16.43 -17.61
N ARG A 735 -21.59 16.04 -16.64
CA ARG A 735 -21.50 16.40 -15.23
C ARG A 735 -20.36 15.71 -14.48
N ALA A 736 -19.71 14.69 -15.05
CA ALA A 736 -18.47 14.13 -14.51
C ALA A 736 -17.36 15.19 -14.36
N ILE A 737 -17.40 16.26 -15.17
CA ILE A 737 -16.53 17.44 -15.03
C ILE A 737 -16.70 18.10 -13.65
N GLU A 738 -17.93 18.21 -13.13
CA GLU A 738 -18.19 18.73 -11.79
C GLU A 738 -17.48 17.88 -10.73
N SER A 739 -17.55 16.55 -10.88
CA SER A 739 -16.89 15.58 -10.00
C SER A 739 -15.37 15.67 -10.06
N TYR A 740 -14.81 15.85 -11.26
CA TYR A 740 -13.36 16.06 -11.42
C TYR A 740 -12.90 17.36 -10.77
N GLU A 741 -13.65 18.45 -10.91
CA GLU A 741 -13.32 19.75 -10.30
C GLU A 741 -13.42 19.69 -8.77
N LEU A 742 -14.52 19.16 -8.22
CA LEU A 742 -14.77 19.04 -6.78
C LEU A 742 -13.87 18.04 -6.04
N THR A 743 -13.29 17.07 -6.75
CA THR A 743 -12.26 16.15 -6.21
C THR A 743 -10.83 16.60 -6.51
N GLY A 744 -10.68 17.72 -7.22
CA GLY A 744 -9.39 18.33 -7.56
C GLY A 744 -9.03 19.52 -6.69
N GLU A 745 -10.00 20.38 -6.37
CA GLU A 745 -9.82 21.61 -5.59
C GLU A 745 -11.03 21.88 -4.66
N PRO A 746 -10.83 22.53 -3.48
CA PRO A 746 -9.56 22.97 -2.93
C PRO A 746 -8.70 21.82 -2.38
N ILE A 747 -9.27 20.62 -2.28
CA ILE A 747 -8.57 19.41 -1.81
C ILE A 747 -8.56 18.37 -2.94
N ARG A 748 -7.37 17.81 -3.21
CA ARG A 748 -7.16 16.78 -4.24
C ARG A 748 -7.37 15.40 -3.62
N PHE A 749 -8.57 14.87 -3.77
CA PHE A 749 -8.93 13.53 -3.30
C PHE A 749 -8.68 12.42 -4.32
N LYS A 750 -8.82 12.71 -5.62
CA LYS A 750 -8.82 11.68 -6.68
C LYS A 750 -7.93 12.06 -7.86
N ALA A 751 -7.42 11.05 -8.57
CA ALA A 751 -7.07 11.21 -9.98
C ALA A 751 -8.33 11.53 -10.82
N VAL A 752 -8.18 11.85 -12.11
CA VAL A 752 -9.30 11.92 -13.05
C VAL A 752 -9.42 10.59 -13.78
N ASP A 753 -10.63 10.05 -13.86
CA ASP A 753 -10.94 8.88 -14.68
C ASP A 753 -12.15 9.14 -15.59
N ILE A 754 -11.96 8.99 -16.89
CA ILE A 754 -13.04 8.99 -17.88
C ILE A 754 -13.47 7.54 -18.08
N TYR A 755 -14.37 7.10 -17.20
CA TYR A 755 -14.99 5.77 -17.15
C TYR A 755 -16.33 5.77 -17.90
N TYR A 756 -16.58 4.80 -18.78
CA TYR A 756 -17.85 4.63 -19.51
C TYR A 756 -17.97 3.20 -20.08
N HIS A 757 -19.03 2.89 -20.83
CA HIS A 757 -19.26 1.58 -21.47
C HIS A 757 -19.38 1.69 -23.00
N PHE A 758 -19.48 0.57 -23.73
CA PHE A 758 -19.64 0.63 -25.19
C PHE A 758 -20.97 1.30 -25.59
N TYR A 759 -22.03 1.13 -24.80
CA TYR A 759 -23.34 1.70 -25.11
C TYR A 759 -23.35 3.24 -25.12
N ALA A 760 -22.38 3.93 -24.50
CA ALA A 760 -22.16 5.38 -24.67
C ALA A 760 -22.09 5.80 -26.16
N GLY A 761 -21.53 4.95 -27.02
CA GLY A 761 -21.44 5.18 -28.45
C GLY A 761 -22.78 5.13 -29.21
N THR A 762 -23.86 4.69 -28.57
CA THR A 762 -25.15 4.48 -29.26
C THR A 762 -25.96 5.75 -29.45
N LYS A 763 -25.81 6.74 -28.55
CA LYS A 763 -26.63 7.97 -28.54
C LYS A 763 -25.78 9.19 -28.94
N PRO A 764 -26.16 9.97 -29.96
CA PRO A 764 -25.44 11.20 -30.32
C PRO A 764 -25.26 12.20 -29.17
N ALA A 765 -26.19 12.25 -28.22
CA ALA A 765 -26.09 13.09 -27.01
C ALA A 765 -24.98 12.63 -26.04
N SER A 766 -24.76 11.32 -25.88
CA SER A 766 -23.67 10.80 -25.03
C SER A 766 -22.31 11.00 -25.71
N VAL A 767 -22.21 10.77 -27.02
CA VAL A 767 -21.00 11.08 -27.80
C VAL A 767 -20.65 12.59 -27.73
N ALA A 768 -21.65 13.47 -27.72
CA ALA A 768 -21.43 14.90 -27.51
C ALA A 768 -20.91 15.23 -26.09
N ALA A 769 -21.40 14.54 -25.05
CA ALA A 769 -20.87 14.64 -23.69
C ALA A 769 -19.42 14.14 -23.61
N LEU A 770 -19.11 12.98 -24.20
CA LEU A 770 -17.73 12.46 -24.31
C LEU A 770 -16.80 13.48 -24.98
N HIS A 771 -17.22 14.13 -26.06
CA HIS A 771 -16.46 15.23 -26.69
C HIS A 771 -16.22 16.44 -25.79
N LYS A 772 -17.15 16.76 -24.89
CA LYS A 772 -17.01 17.87 -23.92
C LYS A 772 -15.99 17.49 -22.83
N ILE A 773 -16.13 16.31 -22.25
CA ILE A 773 -15.21 15.74 -21.24
C ILE A 773 -13.79 15.63 -21.79
N HIS A 774 -13.60 15.04 -22.97
CA HIS A 774 -12.27 14.87 -23.57
C HIS A 774 -11.60 16.19 -23.92
N ARG A 775 -12.35 17.21 -24.39
CA ARG A 775 -11.81 18.56 -24.62
C ARG A 775 -11.41 19.26 -23.31
N TRP A 776 -12.20 19.11 -22.26
CA TRP A 776 -11.83 19.61 -20.92
C TRP A 776 -10.54 18.94 -20.46
N ALA A 777 -10.44 17.61 -20.50
CA ALA A 777 -9.25 16.87 -20.07
C ALA A 777 -8.01 17.15 -20.94
N GLN A 778 -8.18 17.44 -22.23
CA GLN A 778 -7.09 17.82 -23.12
C GLN A 778 -6.46 19.18 -22.77
N ALA A 779 -7.25 20.10 -22.21
CA ALA A 779 -6.82 21.44 -21.82
C ALA A 779 -6.06 21.50 -20.48
N GLN A 780 -6.11 20.42 -19.69
CA GLN A 780 -5.48 20.35 -18.37
C GLN A 780 -4.03 19.84 -18.41
N PRO A 781 -3.14 20.30 -17.51
CA PRO A 781 -1.77 19.80 -17.39
C PRO A 781 -1.74 18.46 -16.62
N PHE A 782 -2.35 17.42 -17.18
CA PHE A 782 -2.38 16.08 -16.58
C PHE A 782 -1.19 15.20 -17.00
N THR A 783 -0.81 14.27 -16.13
CA THR A 783 -0.02 13.10 -16.52
C THR A 783 -0.98 11.98 -16.90
N ARG A 784 -0.92 11.52 -18.16
CA ARG A 784 -1.85 10.52 -18.69
C ARG A 784 -1.32 9.10 -18.48
N LEU A 785 -2.09 8.27 -17.79
CA LEU A 785 -1.74 6.88 -17.45
C LEU A 785 -2.74 5.89 -18.01
N TYR A 786 -2.26 4.68 -18.29
CA TYR A 786 -3.12 3.50 -18.38
C TYR A 786 -3.60 3.08 -16.98
N VAL A 787 -4.74 2.38 -16.91
CA VAL A 787 -5.26 1.87 -15.63
C VAL A 787 -4.25 0.95 -14.94
N SER A 788 -3.52 0.10 -15.67
CA SER A 788 -2.50 -0.77 -15.07
C SER A 788 -1.41 0.00 -14.31
N GLN A 789 -1.06 1.20 -14.78
CA GLN A 789 -0.07 2.08 -14.15
C GLN A 789 -0.65 2.78 -12.92
N TYR A 790 -1.96 3.07 -12.90
CA TYR A 790 -2.65 3.61 -11.72
C TYR A 790 -2.85 2.54 -10.63
N ILE A 791 -3.38 1.35 -10.97
CA ILE A 791 -3.56 0.24 -10.01
C ILE A 791 -2.24 -0.05 -9.28
N ARG A 792 -1.13 -0.16 -10.01
CA ARG A 792 0.21 -0.36 -9.44
C ARG A 792 0.64 0.74 -8.46
N LYS A 793 0.21 2.00 -8.63
CA LYS A 793 0.47 3.10 -7.69
C LYS A 793 -0.34 2.96 -6.40
N VAL A 794 -1.59 2.50 -6.49
CA VAL A 794 -2.43 2.22 -5.31
C VAL A 794 -1.86 1.03 -4.52
N ILE A 795 -1.44 -0.03 -5.20
CA ILE A 795 -0.78 -1.17 -4.54
C ILE A 795 0.56 -0.75 -3.92
N ASP A 796 1.34 0.13 -4.56
CA ASP A 796 2.54 0.70 -3.96
C ASP A 796 2.24 1.64 -2.77
N PHE A 797 1.11 2.35 -2.75
CA PHE A 797 0.67 3.17 -1.61
C PHE A 797 0.38 2.27 -0.40
N GLU A 798 -0.35 1.16 -0.61
CA GLU A 798 -0.61 0.16 0.42
C GLU A 798 0.71 -0.47 0.92
N ASN A 799 1.64 -0.76 -0.01
CA ASN A 799 2.98 -1.29 0.28
C ASN A 799 4.06 -0.19 0.40
N THR A 800 3.76 1.00 0.94
CA THR A 800 4.79 1.99 1.29
C THR A 800 5.07 1.99 2.79
N SER A 801 6.33 1.84 3.20
CA SER A 801 6.75 2.02 4.59
C SER A 801 7.40 3.39 4.79
N ILE A 802 7.17 4.00 5.96
CA ILE A 802 7.89 5.18 6.44
C ILE A 802 8.60 4.77 7.73
N ALA A 803 9.87 5.14 7.86
CA ALA A 803 10.63 5.01 9.10
C ALA A 803 11.40 6.29 9.42
N ARG A 804 11.88 6.41 10.65
CA ARG A 804 12.67 7.53 11.14
C ARG A 804 13.98 7.03 11.73
N THR A 805 15.10 7.63 11.34
CA THR A 805 16.42 7.40 11.94
C THR A 805 16.54 8.09 13.30
N ALA A 806 17.56 7.73 14.08
CA ALA A 806 17.89 8.40 15.34
C ALA A 806 18.23 9.91 15.19
N ASP A 807 18.60 10.39 13.99
CA ASP A 807 18.86 11.80 13.71
C ASP A 807 17.62 12.56 13.16
N GLY A 808 16.45 11.91 13.13
CA GLY A 808 15.18 12.50 12.71
C GLY A 808 14.85 12.35 11.22
N THR A 809 15.82 11.97 10.38
CA THR A 809 15.64 11.75 8.93
C THR A 809 14.54 10.72 8.66
N LEU A 810 13.61 11.05 7.77
CA LEU A 810 12.56 10.15 7.33
C LEU A 810 13.05 9.29 6.17
N VAL A 811 12.84 7.98 6.25
CA VAL A 811 13.16 7.01 5.21
C VAL A 811 11.86 6.48 4.62
N TYR A 812 11.61 6.81 3.36
CA TYR A 812 10.48 6.31 2.58
C TYR A 812 10.95 5.16 1.72
N ARG A 813 10.23 4.04 1.76
CA ARG A 813 10.42 2.89 0.88
C ARG A 813 9.09 2.59 0.18
N THR A 814 8.96 3.11 -1.05
CA THR A 814 7.79 2.90 -1.93
C THR A 814 8.06 1.74 -2.89
N GLY A 815 7.07 1.28 -3.67
CA GLY A 815 7.31 0.27 -4.71
C GLY A 815 7.97 0.84 -5.98
N ALA A 816 7.82 0.16 -7.12
CA ALA A 816 8.46 0.53 -8.39
C ALA A 816 7.75 1.68 -9.15
N ASN A 817 6.56 2.09 -8.72
CA ASN A 817 5.57 2.85 -9.48
C ASN A 817 5.14 4.14 -8.79
N LEU A 818 5.06 4.16 -7.45
CA LEU A 818 4.68 5.35 -6.69
C LEU A 818 5.86 6.31 -6.53
N ARG A 819 5.76 7.48 -7.20
CA ARG A 819 6.85 8.45 -7.37
C ARG A 819 6.47 9.87 -6.95
N THR A 820 5.50 10.00 -6.02
CA THR A 820 5.11 11.29 -5.45
C THR A 820 4.84 11.19 -3.94
N LEU A 821 5.42 12.14 -3.20
CA LEU A 821 5.14 12.37 -1.78
C LEU A 821 4.55 13.78 -1.63
N ARG A 822 3.32 13.87 -1.13
CA ARG A 822 2.64 15.13 -0.86
C ARG A 822 3.06 15.67 0.51
N VAL A 823 3.60 16.88 0.53
CA VAL A 823 3.95 17.65 1.73
C VAL A 823 2.74 18.50 2.11
N PRO A 824 2.05 18.20 3.24
CA PRO A 824 0.88 18.96 3.66
C PRO A 824 1.27 20.36 4.18
N ASP A 825 0.32 21.30 4.14
CA ASP A 825 0.48 22.60 4.78
C ASP A 825 0.65 22.44 6.29
N GLY A 826 1.79 22.93 6.80
CA GLY A 826 2.24 22.75 8.20
C GLY A 826 3.47 21.86 8.36
N ALA A 827 3.78 21.00 7.37
CA ALA A 827 5.03 20.23 7.38
C ALA A 827 6.26 21.11 7.11
N PRO A 828 7.43 20.81 7.70
CA PRO A 828 8.65 21.58 7.50
C PRO A 828 9.15 21.50 6.05
N ASP A 829 10.10 22.38 5.72
CA ASP A 829 10.85 22.26 4.47
C ASP A 829 11.82 21.08 4.55
N TYR A 830 11.99 20.37 3.43
CA TYR A 830 12.91 19.25 3.31
C TYR A 830 14.07 19.58 2.36
N ASP A 831 15.22 18.94 2.58
CA ASP A 831 16.38 19.08 1.71
C ASP A 831 16.15 18.39 0.36
N LEU A 832 15.91 19.19 -0.68
CA LEU A 832 15.72 18.74 -2.07
C LEU A 832 17.04 18.36 -2.77
N SER A 833 18.18 18.34 -2.06
CA SER A 833 19.45 17.75 -2.55
C SER A 833 19.60 16.27 -2.22
N ALA A 834 18.67 15.69 -1.46
CA ALA A 834 18.62 14.26 -1.20
C ALA A 834 18.57 13.43 -2.50
N PRO A 835 19.36 12.35 -2.62
CA PRO A 835 19.22 11.39 -3.71
C PRO A 835 17.79 10.85 -3.82
N GLY A 836 17.31 10.67 -5.06
CA GLY A 836 15.95 10.23 -5.33
C GLY A 836 14.90 11.34 -5.35
N VAL A 837 15.24 12.60 -5.03
CA VAL A 837 14.35 13.76 -5.16
C VAL A 837 14.69 14.54 -6.44
N ALA A 838 13.78 14.57 -7.40
CA ALA A 838 13.94 15.26 -8.68
C ALA A 838 13.44 16.72 -8.66
N GLY A 839 12.52 17.04 -7.76
CA GLY A 839 12.03 18.39 -7.55
C GLY A 839 10.74 18.46 -6.75
N VAL A 840 10.03 19.58 -6.86
CA VAL A 840 8.78 19.84 -6.13
C VAL A 840 7.82 20.69 -6.97
N ALA A 841 6.58 20.22 -7.03
CA ALA A 841 5.47 20.93 -7.64
C ALA A 841 4.59 21.59 -6.56
N PRO A 842 4.04 22.79 -6.80
CA PRO A 842 2.89 23.26 -6.03
C PRO A 842 1.63 22.47 -6.38
N GLY A 843 0.60 22.59 -5.54
CA GLY A 843 -0.76 22.15 -5.83
C GLY A 843 -1.78 22.91 -4.98
N PRO A 844 -3.05 22.45 -4.94
CA PRO A 844 -4.14 23.23 -4.34
C PRO A 844 -4.15 23.27 -2.80
N GLU A 845 -3.38 22.37 -2.16
CA GLU A 845 -3.46 22.04 -0.71
C GLU A 845 -2.07 21.80 -0.06
N GLY A 846 -1.00 22.24 -0.75
CA GLY A 846 0.37 21.96 -0.36
C GLY A 846 1.29 21.71 -1.55
N ARG A 847 2.31 20.87 -1.34
CA ARG A 847 3.42 20.66 -2.28
C ARG A 847 3.58 19.17 -2.59
N TYR A 848 4.10 18.83 -3.76
CA TYR A 848 4.23 17.45 -4.24
C TYR A 848 5.68 17.21 -4.64
N LEU A 849 6.42 16.44 -3.84
CA LEU A 849 7.79 16.04 -4.16
C LEU A 849 7.77 15.04 -5.30
N ILE A 850 8.51 15.34 -6.37
CA ILE A 850 8.71 14.45 -7.50
C ILE A 850 9.89 13.56 -7.14
N THR A 851 9.64 12.26 -6.95
CA THR A 851 10.69 11.29 -6.61
C THR A 851 11.05 10.42 -7.80
N SER A 852 12.25 9.83 -7.79
CA SER A 852 12.81 9.06 -8.90
C SER A 852 13.34 7.67 -8.52
N ALA A 853 13.34 7.33 -7.23
CA ALA A 853 13.84 6.07 -6.67
C ALA A 853 12.77 5.39 -5.80
N GLY A 854 12.89 4.07 -5.59
CA GLY A 854 12.04 3.32 -4.66
C GLY A 854 12.35 3.57 -3.18
N GLU A 855 13.53 4.13 -2.87
CA GLU A 855 13.89 4.61 -1.54
C GLU A 855 14.26 6.09 -1.59
N VAL A 856 13.73 6.90 -0.66
CA VAL A 856 14.00 8.34 -0.54
C VAL A 856 14.24 8.67 0.93
N ARG A 857 15.30 9.44 1.21
CA ARG A 857 15.61 9.94 2.56
C ARG A 857 15.36 11.44 2.62
N LEU A 858 14.40 11.86 3.44
CA LEU A 858 14.04 13.27 3.62
C LEU A 858 14.52 13.76 4.98
N LYS A 859 15.46 14.71 4.95
CA LYS A 859 15.93 15.43 6.12
C LYS A 859 15.32 16.82 6.14
N GLU A 860 14.88 17.27 7.31
CA GLU A 860 14.36 18.63 7.49
C GLU A 860 15.47 19.65 7.21
N ARG A 861 15.10 20.69 6.46
CA ARG A 861 16.03 21.75 6.05
C ARG A 861 16.26 22.70 7.22
N GLY A 862 17.50 22.77 7.70
CA GLY A 862 17.90 23.77 8.70
C GLY A 862 17.72 25.21 8.20
N ALA A 863 17.62 26.16 9.13
CA ALA A 863 17.31 27.57 8.85
C ALA A 863 18.29 28.34 7.94
N ALA A 864 19.38 27.70 7.49
CA ALA A 864 20.31 28.29 6.52
C ALA A 864 19.72 28.26 5.10
N ALA A 865 19.62 29.44 4.48
CA ALA A 865 19.13 29.60 3.12
C ALA A 865 20.13 29.05 2.08
N ALA A 866 20.11 27.72 1.87
CA ALA A 866 20.79 27.12 0.72
C ALA A 866 20.33 27.78 -0.59
N ALA A 867 21.29 28.03 -1.50
CA ALA A 867 21.02 28.68 -2.78
C ALA A 867 19.97 27.92 -3.60
N PRO A 868 19.15 28.61 -4.42
CA PRO A 868 18.23 27.94 -5.34
C PRO A 868 18.99 26.95 -6.22
N GLN A 869 18.54 25.71 -6.25
CA GLN A 869 19.07 24.68 -7.15
C GLN A 869 18.04 24.35 -8.23
N PRO A 870 18.48 24.00 -9.44
CA PRO A 870 17.58 23.63 -10.51
C PRO A 870 16.90 22.30 -10.19
N MET A 871 15.61 22.26 -10.45
CA MET A 871 14.75 21.13 -10.09
C MET A 871 13.61 21.00 -11.10
N LEU A 872 13.02 19.81 -11.19
CA LEU A 872 11.74 19.65 -11.89
C LEU A 872 10.64 20.37 -11.10
N LEU A 873 9.93 21.26 -11.78
CA LEU A 873 8.65 21.82 -11.31
C LEU A 873 7.51 20.87 -11.69
N GLU A 874 7.60 20.23 -12.84
CA GLU A 874 6.62 19.24 -13.34
C GLU A 874 7.21 18.37 -14.46
N ALA A 875 6.63 17.19 -14.65
CA ALA A 875 6.84 16.30 -15.79
C ALA A 875 5.53 15.56 -16.12
N GLY A 876 5.19 15.44 -17.40
CA GLY A 876 4.01 14.71 -17.91
C GLY A 876 4.25 13.20 -17.99
N GLY A 877 4.81 12.60 -16.95
CA GLY A 877 5.25 11.21 -16.92
C GLY A 877 6.06 10.87 -15.67
N LYS A 878 6.38 9.59 -15.53
CA LYS A 878 7.17 9.04 -14.42
C LYS A 878 8.64 9.40 -14.59
N VAL A 879 9.22 10.01 -13.56
CA VAL A 879 10.65 10.35 -13.52
C VAL A 879 11.45 9.21 -12.92
N GLY A 880 12.54 8.82 -13.57
CA GLY A 880 13.51 7.82 -13.08
C GLY A 880 14.95 8.32 -13.22
N ASP A 881 15.90 7.59 -12.64
CA ASP A 881 17.35 7.78 -12.82
C ASP A 881 17.88 9.20 -12.59
N PHE A 882 17.14 10.05 -11.85
CA PHE A 882 17.46 11.48 -11.73
C PHE A 882 18.79 11.72 -11.03
N LYS A 883 19.64 12.54 -11.65
CA LYS A 883 20.88 13.07 -11.10
C LYS A 883 20.95 14.56 -11.35
N ARG A 884 21.48 15.30 -10.37
CA ARG A 884 21.84 16.71 -10.48
C ARG A 884 23.32 16.88 -10.19
N THR A 885 24.03 17.64 -11.04
CA THR A 885 25.38 18.12 -10.76
C THR A 885 25.39 19.65 -10.78
N VAL A 886 26.22 20.28 -9.94
CA VAL A 886 26.33 21.74 -9.83
C VAL A 886 27.81 22.10 -9.75
N ASN A 887 28.30 22.77 -10.79
CA ASN A 887 29.71 23.13 -10.98
C ASN A 887 29.81 24.66 -11.11
N GLY A 888 29.95 25.35 -9.98
CA GLY A 888 29.94 26.81 -9.92
C GLY A 888 28.58 27.38 -10.34
N ASN A 889 28.57 28.23 -11.37
CA ASN A 889 27.35 28.85 -11.90
C ASN A 889 26.64 27.99 -12.98
N LYS A 890 27.11 26.77 -13.24
CA LYS A 890 26.50 25.80 -14.17
C LYS A 890 25.92 24.63 -13.40
N ALA A 891 24.82 24.09 -13.90
CA ALA A 891 24.21 22.88 -13.35
C ALA A 891 23.66 22.01 -14.49
N GLU A 892 23.63 20.71 -14.24
CA GLU A 892 23.13 19.71 -15.18
C GLU A 892 22.16 18.77 -14.48
N LEU A 893 21.02 18.51 -15.12
CA LEU A 893 20.03 17.51 -14.69
C LEU A 893 19.98 16.41 -15.75
N SER A 894 20.17 15.16 -15.34
CA SER A 894 19.97 13.99 -16.21
C SER A 894 18.93 13.07 -15.59
N PHE A 895 17.92 12.64 -16.35
CA PHE A 895 16.88 11.74 -15.86
C PHE A 895 16.24 10.93 -16.98
N THR A 896 15.52 9.88 -16.63
CA THR A 896 14.60 9.21 -17.54
C THR A 896 13.18 9.70 -17.33
N LEU A 897 12.44 9.86 -18.43
CA LEU A 897 11.03 10.21 -18.42
C LEU A 897 10.24 9.14 -19.16
N GLU A 898 9.41 8.40 -18.43
CA GLU A 898 8.50 7.39 -18.97
C GLU A 898 7.09 7.99 -19.08
N ALA A 899 6.56 8.07 -20.31
CA ALA A 899 5.29 8.74 -20.59
C ALA A 899 4.50 8.03 -21.70
N ASN A 900 3.18 8.24 -21.72
CA ASN A 900 2.30 7.70 -22.75
C ASN A 900 2.08 8.75 -23.85
N GLY A 901 2.84 8.64 -24.93
CA GLY A 901 2.81 9.60 -26.05
C GLY A 901 3.60 10.88 -25.80
N ALA A 902 3.16 11.99 -26.41
CA ALA A 902 3.81 13.29 -26.24
C ALA A 902 3.77 13.74 -24.77
N SER A 903 4.92 14.17 -24.26
CA SER A 903 5.10 14.55 -22.86
C SER A 903 5.81 15.90 -22.75
N THR A 904 5.71 16.56 -21.61
CA THR A 904 6.28 17.89 -21.40
C THR A 904 6.79 18.02 -19.97
N PHE A 905 7.85 18.80 -19.75
CA PHE A 905 8.41 19.01 -18.42
C PHE A 905 8.88 20.45 -18.25
N SER A 906 8.92 20.92 -17.00
CA SER A 906 9.35 22.27 -16.67
C SER A 906 10.42 22.25 -15.57
N VAL A 907 11.46 23.06 -15.75
CA VAL A 907 12.55 23.25 -14.78
C VAL A 907 12.44 24.63 -14.16
N ALA A 908 12.56 24.71 -12.83
CA ALA A 908 12.63 25.96 -12.07
C ALA A 908 13.95 26.05 -11.31
N GLY A 909 14.29 27.24 -10.79
CA GLY A 909 15.47 27.44 -9.93
C GLY A 909 16.79 27.75 -10.66
N ALA A 910 16.72 28.24 -11.90
CA ALA A 910 17.88 28.72 -12.67
C ALA A 910 17.48 29.89 -13.58
N ARG A 911 18.42 30.78 -13.93
CA ARG A 911 18.18 31.92 -14.85
C ARG A 911 17.91 31.50 -16.29
N GLN A 912 18.67 30.53 -16.80
CA GLN A 912 18.55 30.01 -18.17
C GLN A 912 18.81 28.52 -18.20
N CYS A 913 18.08 27.80 -19.04
CA CYS A 913 18.35 26.39 -19.34
C CYS A 913 18.19 26.12 -20.85
N SER A 914 18.84 25.04 -21.30
CA SER A 914 18.58 24.32 -22.55
C SER A 914 18.35 22.85 -22.22
N ALA A 915 17.68 22.11 -23.10
CA ALA A 915 17.40 20.69 -22.90
C ALA A 915 17.54 19.87 -24.18
N SER A 916 17.76 18.57 -24.02
CA SER A 916 17.71 17.56 -25.06
C SER A 916 17.04 16.29 -24.55
N ALA A 917 16.40 15.54 -25.45
CA ALA A 917 15.92 14.19 -25.19
C ALA A 917 16.48 13.25 -26.26
N ASP A 918 16.97 12.09 -25.86
CA ASP A 918 17.53 11.05 -26.73
C ASP A 918 18.62 11.58 -27.69
N GLY A 919 19.39 12.58 -27.23
CA GLY A 919 20.45 13.26 -27.99
C GLY A 919 19.96 14.39 -28.91
N ALA A 920 18.66 14.60 -29.07
CA ALA A 920 18.09 15.68 -29.89
C ALA A 920 17.73 16.91 -29.03
N PRO A 921 18.07 18.15 -29.46
CA PRO A 921 17.73 19.37 -28.72
C PRO A 921 16.21 19.63 -28.71
N LEU A 922 15.69 20.11 -27.58
CA LEU A 922 14.27 20.41 -27.39
C LEU A 922 13.98 21.91 -27.58
N ALA A 923 12.87 22.21 -28.24
CA ALA A 923 12.31 23.56 -28.30
C ALA A 923 11.65 23.95 -26.97
N ARG A 924 11.43 25.25 -26.77
CA ARG A 924 10.60 25.74 -25.65
C ARG A 924 9.15 25.32 -25.86
N GLY A 925 8.58 24.73 -24.81
CA GLY A 925 7.22 24.22 -24.82
C GLY A 925 6.16 25.32 -24.77
N ALA A 926 4.99 25.06 -25.36
CA ALA A 926 3.81 25.91 -25.31
C ALA A 926 2.56 25.17 -24.82
N SER A 927 2.72 23.90 -24.44
CA SER A 927 1.66 23.03 -23.92
C SER A 927 1.17 23.46 -22.52
N ALA A 928 0.02 22.94 -22.10
CA ALA A 928 -0.49 23.17 -20.74
C ALA A 928 0.53 22.79 -19.65
N SER A 929 0.66 23.65 -18.63
CA SER A 929 1.61 23.52 -17.52
C SER A 929 0.92 23.82 -16.20
N ILE A 930 1.35 23.22 -15.09
CA ILE A 930 0.88 23.63 -13.76
C ILE A 930 1.26 25.08 -13.42
N ALA A 931 2.28 25.65 -14.07
CA ALA A 931 2.76 27.00 -13.80
C ALA A 931 1.73 28.11 -14.14
N THR A 932 0.71 27.80 -14.95
CA THR A 932 -0.37 28.74 -15.27
C THR A 932 -1.50 28.74 -14.23
N GLN A 933 -1.55 27.73 -13.34
CA GLN A 933 -2.61 27.55 -12.36
C GLN A 933 -2.60 28.63 -11.27
N PRO A 934 -3.75 29.01 -10.69
CA PRO A 934 -3.83 30.10 -9.71
C PRO A 934 -2.92 29.90 -8.50
N TRP A 935 -2.92 28.70 -7.92
CA TRP A 935 -2.10 28.33 -6.76
C TRP A 935 -0.59 28.31 -7.06
N ALA A 936 -0.18 28.03 -8.30
CA ALA A 936 1.24 27.96 -8.67
C ALA A 936 1.92 29.34 -8.66
N ARG A 937 1.17 30.42 -8.90
CA ARG A 937 1.72 31.79 -8.98
C ARG A 937 2.43 32.22 -7.69
N ASN A 938 1.83 31.92 -6.54
CA ASN A 938 2.39 32.26 -5.23
C ASN A 938 3.66 31.47 -4.92
N PHE A 939 3.71 30.20 -5.35
CA PHE A 939 4.86 29.31 -5.13
C PHE A 939 6.06 29.66 -6.02
N ILE A 940 5.82 29.95 -7.31
CA ILE A 940 6.87 30.28 -8.28
C ILE A 940 7.42 31.69 -8.01
N GLY A 941 6.56 32.64 -7.67
CA GLY A 941 6.95 34.03 -7.38
C GLY A 941 7.65 34.68 -8.58
N LYS A 942 8.91 35.08 -8.40
CA LYS A 942 9.77 35.64 -9.47
C LYS A 942 10.72 34.61 -10.10
N THR A 943 10.59 33.32 -9.77
CA THR A 943 11.48 32.27 -10.27
C THR A 943 11.22 32.02 -11.76
N ALA A 944 12.28 31.99 -12.57
CA ALA A 944 12.16 31.62 -13.97
C ALA A 944 11.78 30.13 -14.10
N VAL A 945 10.80 29.86 -14.97
CA VAL A 945 10.36 28.51 -15.33
C VAL A 945 10.73 28.24 -16.78
N HIS A 946 11.26 27.06 -17.05
CA HIS A 946 11.73 26.66 -18.37
C HIS A 946 11.06 25.36 -18.80
N GLN A 947 10.01 25.49 -19.61
CA GLN A 947 9.24 24.38 -20.16
C GLN A 947 9.81 23.88 -21.48
N TYR A 948 9.76 22.56 -21.68
CA TYR A 948 10.10 21.85 -22.91
C TYR A 948 9.06 20.77 -23.22
N ASP A 949 8.81 20.56 -24.51
CA ASP A 949 7.89 19.55 -25.01
C ASP A 949 8.71 18.45 -25.73
N ILE A 950 8.38 17.17 -25.49
CA ILE A 950 9.02 15.97 -26.03
C ILE A 950 8.04 15.21 -26.94
N GLY A 951 8.51 14.87 -28.14
CA GLY A 951 7.71 14.22 -29.17
C GLY A 951 6.79 15.20 -29.92
N THR A 952 5.87 14.66 -30.71
CA THR A 952 4.85 15.45 -31.42
C THR A 952 3.47 14.85 -31.16
N SER A 953 2.40 15.63 -31.35
CA SER A 953 1.01 15.16 -31.28
C SER A 953 0.68 14.01 -32.25
N ASN A 954 1.51 13.81 -33.29
CA ASN A 954 1.37 12.75 -34.29
C ASN A 954 2.13 11.46 -33.94
N ALA A 955 2.82 11.40 -32.80
CA ALA A 955 3.47 10.16 -32.34
C ALA A 955 2.43 9.03 -32.18
N LYS A 956 2.82 7.79 -32.50
CA LYS A 956 2.03 6.61 -32.11
C LYS A 956 2.03 6.54 -30.58
N LEU A 957 0.86 6.46 -29.95
CA LEU A 957 0.81 6.36 -28.49
C LEU A 957 1.46 5.04 -28.07
N ALA A 958 2.52 5.13 -27.28
CA ALA A 958 3.16 4.01 -26.62
C ALA A 958 3.76 4.57 -25.33
N THR A 959 4.00 3.70 -24.35
CA THR A 959 4.80 4.06 -23.18
C THR A 959 6.25 4.18 -23.63
N THR A 960 6.75 5.41 -23.81
CA THR A 960 8.11 5.69 -24.26
C THR A 960 8.96 6.19 -23.09
N ARG A 961 10.20 5.69 -23.01
CA ARG A 961 11.20 6.14 -22.02
C ARG A 961 12.25 6.99 -22.75
N HIS A 962 12.29 8.27 -22.41
CA HIS A 962 13.24 9.24 -22.96
C HIS A 962 14.41 9.46 -22.00
N LEU A 963 15.62 9.57 -22.54
CA LEU A 963 16.82 10.02 -21.83
C LEU A 963 16.93 11.53 -21.93
N VAL A 964 16.61 12.25 -20.85
CA VAL A 964 16.57 13.71 -20.82
C VAL A 964 17.82 14.29 -20.17
N LEU A 965 18.40 15.30 -20.82
CA LEU A 965 19.53 16.09 -20.32
C LEU A 965 19.15 17.57 -20.36
N VAL A 966 19.26 18.26 -19.23
CA VAL A 966 19.03 19.71 -19.10
C VAL A 966 20.30 20.38 -18.60
N GLN A 967 20.74 21.42 -19.29
CA GLN A 967 21.92 22.21 -18.91
C GLN A 967 21.47 23.63 -18.56
N CYS A 968 21.80 24.08 -17.35
CA CYS A 968 21.32 25.33 -16.77
C CYS A 968 22.46 26.23 -16.30
N THR A 969 22.19 27.54 -16.35
CA THR A 969 22.99 28.61 -15.74
C THR A 969 22.18 29.16 -14.57
N LEU A 970 22.73 29.07 -13.36
CA LEU A 970 22.05 29.42 -12.11
C LEU A 970 21.75 30.91 -12.04
#